data_AF-A0A7I9WQZ1-F1
#
_entry.id   AF-A0A7I9WQZ1-F1
#
_cell.length_a   1.000
_cell.length_b   1.000
_cell.length_c   1.000
_cell.angle_alpha   90.00
_cell.angle_beta   90.00
_cell.angle_gamma   90.00
#
_symmetry.space_group_name_H-M   'P 1'
#
loop_
_entity.id
_entity.type
_entity.pdbx_description
1 polymer ?
#
loop_
_entity_poly.entity_id
_entity_poly.type
_entity_poly.pdbx_seq_one_letter_code
_entity_poly.pdbx_strand_id
1 'polypeptide(L)'
;MTADDTTETRDTRLVHRIAHLYATDPQFADARPSEAISKAVDDPSVDLAHIVDTVLTGYSDRPALGSRAVDVGPDPETGRTTATLLPRFDTITYAELAGGVHALTNAWHQDGVSPGDRVAILGFTSVDYTRVDMALIGLGAVSVPLQTSAPLTQLRPIVEETEPVVIASSVDFLSDAVELALTAHQPRRLVVFDYLPAVDDQREAFDAAREQLSGTDVTLEALTDVLDRGRGLPGAPRPVRNEADPLALLIYTSGSTGAPKGAMYPESKAASMWRASTRAAWHSDQEVLPAIALSFMPMSHVMGRGSLYGALATGGTVYFAARSDLSTFLDDLALTRPTQLTFVPRIWEMLYNEYQSRLDRASGERSDALTELRETVLGGRFVTAMSGSAPISPELHGWVEELLDMHLVEGYGSTEAGAVFVDGQVRRPPVIDYKLVDVPELGYFHTDRPHPRGELLVKSEQLFPGYYKRPDVTAAMFDEDGFYRTGDIVAELGPDHLEYLDRRNNVLKLAQGEFVTVSKLEAVFDSAPLVRQIYLYGNSARSYLLAVVVPTEEALAQGDVKAAIAESLQRTARTAGLQSYEIPRDFLIETTPFTLENGLLTGIRKLARPNLKTHYGPRLEELYAELADGQASELRELRQRGAQAPVLETVSRAAGALLGAGAADLQPDAHFTDLGGDSLSALTFANLLQEIFDIDVPVGVIVSPATDLAAIAAFIETERSGGSKRPTYAGVHGQAATQVHARDLTLDKFIDAATLAAAPELPAPGGQVRTVLLTGATGFLGRYLALEWLERLSLVGGTLICLVRAKSDGEARARLDATFDSGDPELLRHYRDLAADHLEVLAGDKGEADLGLDGATWQRLADTVDLIVDPAALVNHVLPYSQLFAPNALGTAELIRIALTTKIKPFVYVSTIGVGAGIEPGQFVEDADIREISPTRSVDDSYANGYGNSKWAGEVLLREAHDLCGLPVSVFRCDMILADVTYAGQLNLPDMFTRMMLSLMASGIAPESFYQPADDGGRARAHYDGLPVEFIAEAISTLGVAVTDGFETYHVMNPYDDGISMDTFVDWLIEAGYPLHRVSDYNTWLARFETALRGLPDKQRQASLLPLLHNYATPEYPMHGSMAPVDRFRAAVQDAKIGHDKDIPHLSAPVIVKYVTDLQLLGLL
;
A
#
# COMPACT_ATOMS: atom_id res chain seq x y z
N MET A 1 13.85 -21.86 41.19
CA MET A 1 14.48 -23.19 41.22
C MET A 1 15.94 -22.97 40.85
N THR A 2 16.86 -23.56 41.61
CA THR A 2 18.31 -23.28 41.57
C THR A 2 18.98 -23.76 40.28
N ALA A 3 20.01 -23.02 39.87
CA ALA A 3 20.93 -23.33 38.78
C ALA A 3 21.65 -24.66 39.02
N ASP A 4 21.19 -25.72 38.37
CA ASP A 4 21.92 -26.97 38.11
C ASP A 4 21.12 -27.83 37.12
N ASP A 5 21.13 -27.49 35.82
CA ASP A 5 20.79 -28.42 34.73
C ASP A 5 21.29 -27.89 33.37
N THR A 6 22.60 -28.03 33.10
CA THR A 6 23.21 -27.59 31.82
C THR A 6 23.51 -28.75 30.87
N THR A 7 22.84 -29.89 31.07
CA THR A 7 23.01 -31.11 30.25
C THR A 7 21.79 -31.53 29.45
N GLU A 8 20.65 -30.84 29.58
CA GLU A 8 19.46 -31.17 28.78
C GLU A 8 19.62 -30.72 27.31
N THR A 9 19.43 -31.65 26.38
CA THR A 9 19.35 -31.33 24.96
C THR A 9 18.06 -30.60 24.63
N ARG A 10 18.02 -29.88 23.50
CA ARG A 10 16.82 -29.20 23.00
C ARG A 10 15.64 -30.16 22.87
N ASP A 11 15.88 -31.39 22.42
CA ASP A 11 14.86 -32.43 22.29
C ASP A 11 14.33 -32.87 23.66
N THR A 12 15.19 -32.97 24.68
CA THR A 12 14.77 -33.27 26.06
C THR A 12 13.84 -32.18 26.60
N ARG A 13 14.16 -30.90 26.35
CA ARG A 13 13.29 -29.77 26.74
C ARG A 13 11.96 -29.78 26.00
N LEU A 14 11.95 -30.14 24.72
CA LEU A 14 10.71 -30.30 23.95
C LEU A 14 9.83 -31.43 24.51
N VAL A 15 10.41 -32.59 24.84
CA VAL A 15 9.69 -33.70 25.49
C VAL A 15 9.10 -33.27 26.84
N HIS A 16 9.87 -32.53 27.65
CA HIS A 16 9.39 -31.97 28.92
C HIS A 16 8.25 -30.97 28.71
N ARG A 17 8.34 -30.10 27.69
CA ARG A 17 7.27 -29.16 27.31
C ARG A 17 5.99 -29.89 26.92
N ILE A 18 6.08 -30.93 26.08
CA ILE A 18 4.92 -31.74 25.67
C ILE A 18 4.28 -32.42 26.88
N ALA A 19 5.08 -33.06 27.75
CA ALA A 19 4.58 -33.70 28.97
C ALA A 19 3.93 -32.68 29.93
N HIS A 20 4.51 -31.48 30.03
CA HIS A 20 3.94 -30.38 30.81
C HIS A 20 2.58 -29.95 30.25
N LEU A 21 2.48 -29.71 28.95
CA LEU A 21 1.22 -29.33 28.29
C LEU A 21 0.11 -30.38 28.50
N TYR A 22 0.42 -31.68 28.38
CA TYR A 22 -0.54 -32.74 28.71
C TYR A 22 -1.01 -32.72 30.17
N ALA A 23 -0.18 -32.25 31.10
CA ALA A 23 -0.50 -32.19 32.53
C ALA A 23 -1.22 -30.90 32.92
N THR A 24 -0.98 -29.78 32.23
CA THR A 24 -1.41 -28.44 32.67
C THR A 24 -2.36 -27.72 31.72
N ASP A 25 -2.48 -28.16 30.47
CA ASP A 25 -3.35 -27.55 29.46
C ASP A 25 -4.46 -28.53 29.03
N PRO A 26 -5.70 -28.37 29.56
CA PRO A 26 -6.83 -29.22 29.19
C PRO A 26 -7.17 -29.16 27.70
N GLN A 27 -7.02 -27.99 27.05
CA GLN A 27 -7.32 -27.85 25.62
C GLN A 27 -6.34 -28.68 24.78
N PHE A 28 -5.06 -28.67 25.14
CA PHE A 28 -4.03 -29.51 24.50
C PHE A 28 -4.30 -31.00 24.71
N ALA A 29 -4.61 -31.40 25.95
CA ALA A 29 -4.86 -32.79 26.31
C ALA A 29 -6.12 -33.35 25.63
N ASP A 30 -7.20 -32.57 25.57
CA ASP A 30 -8.46 -32.98 24.95
C ASP A 30 -8.36 -33.05 23.42
N ALA A 31 -7.45 -32.27 22.82
CA ALA A 31 -7.13 -32.33 21.39
C ALA A 31 -6.22 -33.52 20.99
N ARG A 32 -5.96 -34.48 21.90
CA ARG A 32 -5.18 -35.68 21.60
C ARG A 32 -5.80 -36.47 20.43
N PRO A 33 -5.01 -36.83 19.39
CA PRO A 33 -5.53 -37.61 18.28
C PRO A 33 -6.02 -39.00 18.71
N SER A 34 -7.11 -39.46 18.09
CA SER A 34 -7.62 -40.83 18.28
C SER A 34 -6.92 -41.79 17.33
N GLU A 35 -6.26 -42.80 17.88
CA GLU A 35 -5.58 -43.84 17.11
C GLU A 35 -6.57 -44.64 16.25
N ALA A 36 -7.78 -44.90 16.77
CA ALA A 36 -8.83 -45.61 16.04
C ALA A 36 -9.32 -44.84 14.81
N ILE A 37 -9.51 -43.52 14.93
CA ILE A 37 -9.93 -42.66 13.80
C ILE A 37 -8.77 -42.52 12.82
N SER A 38 -7.55 -42.27 13.29
CA SER A 38 -6.37 -42.14 12.43
C SER A 38 -6.16 -43.40 11.58
N LYS A 39 -6.31 -44.58 12.19
CA LYS A 39 -6.23 -45.86 11.47
C LYS A 39 -7.35 -46.04 10.42
N ALA A 40 -8.56 -45.58 10.71
CA ALA A 40 -9.67 -45.63 9.77
C ALA A 40 -9.45 -44.67 8.58
N VAL A 41 -8.94 -43.46 8.84
CA VAL A 41 -8.61 -42.46 7.82
C VAL A 41 -7.45 -42.92 6.92
N ASP A 42 -6.45 -43.61 7.48
CA ASP A 42 -5.30 -44.12 6.75
C ASP A 42 -5.60 -45.38 5.92
N ASP A 43 -6.78 -46.00 6.03
CA ASP A 43 -7.14 -47.17 5.23
C ASP A 43 -7.19 -46.81 3.72
N PRO A 44 -6.33 -47.39 2.86
CA PRO A 44 -6.28 -47.06 1.43
C PRO A 44 -7.53 -47.47 0.65
N SER A 45 -8.40 -48.32 1.20
CA SER A 45 -9.66 -48.73 0.55
C SER A 45 -10.79 -47.71 0.69
N VAL A 46 -10.60 -46.69 1.53
CA VAL A 46 -11.61 -45.69 1.88
C VAL A 46 -11.52 -44.45 0.98
N ASP A 47 -12.67 -43.97 0.47
CA ASP A 47 -12.75 -42.69 -0.27
C ASP A 47 -12.54 -41.46 0.60
N LEU A 48 -12.27 -40.34 -0.06
CA LEU A 48 -12.17 -39.03 0.56
C LEU A 48 -13.46 -38.66 1.31
N ALA A 49 -14.63 -38.91 0.72
CA ALA A 49 -15.90 -38.61 1.37
C ALA A 49 -16.09 -39.38 2.69
N HIS A 50 -15.77 -40.67 2.73
CA HIS A 50 -15.83 -41.45 3.96
C HIS A 50 -14.74 -41.05 4.96
N ILE A 51 -13.55 -40.62 4.51
CA ILE A 51 -12.53 -40.04 5.39
C ILE A 51 -13.10 -38.82 6.12
N VAL A 52 -13.68 -37.87 5.38
CA VAL A 52 -14.27 -36.65 5.96
C VAL A 52 -15.37 -37.02 6.96
N ASP A 53 -16.31 -37.89 6.57
CA ASP A 53 -17.43 -38.34 7.39
C ASP A 53 -16.96 -39.05 8.69
N THR A 54 -15.90 -39.86 8.59
CA THR A 54 -15.28 -40.56 9.73
C THR A 54 -14.65 -39.57 10.71
N VAL A 55 -13.95 -38.54 10.22
CA VAL A 55 -13.34 -37.50 11.07
C VAL A 55 -14.42 -36.67 11.75
N LEU A 56 -15.38 -36.16 10.99
CA LEU A 56 -16.45 -35.31 11.50
C LEU A 56 -17.32 -36.03 12.53
N THR A 57 -17.64 -37.30 12.31
CA THR A 57 -18.41 -38.10 13.26
C THR A 57 -17.57 -38.53 14.46
N GLY A 58 -16.32 -38.93 14.23
CA GLY A 58 -15.46 -39.48 15.27
C GLY A 58 -15.03 -38.47 16.33
N TYR A 59 -14.96 -37.18 15.97
CA TYR A 59 -14.61 -36.09 16.88
C TYR A 59 -15.77 -35.15 17.21
N SER A 60 -17.02 -35.60 17.04
CA SER A 60 -18.26 -34.79 17.06
C SER A 60 -18.28 -33.64 18.06
N ASP A 61 -17.94 -33.92 19.32
CA ASP A 61 -18.11 -33.00 20.45
C ASP A 61 -16.92 -32.04 20.65
N ARG A 62 -15.83 -32.23 19.89
CA ARG A 62 -14.63 -31.38 19.97
C ARG A 62 -14.82 -30.07 19.22
N PRO A 63 -14.14 -28.98 19.62
CA PRO A 63 -14.03 -27.77 18.81
C PRO A 63 -13.22 -28.05 17.54
N ALA A 64 -13.80 -27.80 16.37
CA ALA A 64 -13.19 -28.02 15.07
C ALA A 64 -12.57 -26.74 14.50
N LEU A 65 -13.39 -25.69 14.38
CA LEU A 65 -13.02 -24.44 13.72
C LEU A 65 -13.35 -23.25 14.60
N GLY A 66 -12.54 -22.20 14.54
CA GLY A 66 -12.78 -20.96 15.27
C GLY A 66 -12.62 -19.72 14.41
N SER A 67 -13.48 -18.73 14.62
CA SER A 67 -13.40 -17.40 14.00
C SER A 67 -13.40 -16.32 15.09
N ARG A 68 -12.82 -15.15 14.79
CA ARG A 68 -12.91 -14.02 15.72
C ARG A 68 -14.37 -13.68 15.97
N ALA A 69 -14.72 -13.50 17.24
CA ALA A 69 -16.04 -13.04 17.61
C ALA A 69 -16.24 -11.62 17.10
N VAL A 70 -17.44 -11.31 16.63
CA VAL A 70 -17.82 -9.98 16.15
C VAL A 70 -18.96 -9.44 17.01
N ASP A 71 -18.88 -8.16 17.34
CA ASP A 71 -20.02 -7.40 17.84
C ASP A 71 -20.60 -6.57 16.70
N VAL A 72 -21.91 -6.66 16.51
CA VAL A 72 -22.62 -5.97 15.43
C VAL A 72 -23.47 -4.88 16.07
N GLY A 73 -23.13 -3.64 15.78
CA GLY A 73 -23.75 -2.48 16.41
C GLY A 73 -23.69 -1.24 15.52
N PRO A 74 -24.48 -0.20 15.85
CA PRO A 74 -24.41 1.06 15.15
C PRO A 74 -23.08 1.73 15.45
N ASP A 75 -22.38 2.12 14.39
CA ASP A 75 -21.26 3.03 14.47
C ASP A 75 -21.76 4.38 15.01
N PRO A 76 -21.15 4.91 16.10
CA PRO A 76 -21.66 6.08 16.79
C PRO A 76 -21.55 7.38 15.98
N GLU A 77 -20.73 7.42 14.94
CA GLU A 77 -20.53 8.61 14.10
C GLU A 77 -21.43 8.59 12.87
N THR A 78 -21.57 7.44 12.24
CA THR A 78 -22.31 7.28 10.96
C THR A 78 -23.73 6.74 11.14
N GLY A 79 -24.04 6.14 12.29
CA GLY A 79 -25.30 5.44 12.56
C GLY A 79 -25.47 4.13 11.78
N ARG A 80 -24.52 3.77 10.92
CA ARG A 80 -24.53 2.53 10.12
C ARG A 80 -24.13 1.34 10.99
N THR A 81 -24.72 0.19 10.74
CA THR A 81 -24.41 -1.04 11.49
C THR A 81 -23.13 -1.68 10.94
N THR A 82 -22.08 -1.72 11.76
CA THR A 82 -20.77 -2.29 11.42
C THR A 82 -20.44 -3.50 12.30
N ALA A 83 -19.49 -4.34 11.87
CA ALA A 83 -18.97 -5.46 12.66
C ALA A 83 -17.59 -5.12 13.24
N THR A 84 -17.48 -5.11 14.57
CA THR A 84 -16.22 -4.87 15.28
C THR A 84 -15.67 -6.18 15.84
N LEU A 85 -14.38 -6.45 15.61
CA LEU A 85 -13.72 -7.66 16.11
C LEU A 85 -13.54 -7.59 17.64
N LEU A 86 -14.02 -8.60 18.34
CA LEU A 86 -13.81 -8.77 19.78
C LEU A 86 -12.50 -9.52 20.06
N PRO A 87 -11.85 -9.33 21.21
CA PRO A 87 -10.58 -9.97 21.57
C PRO A 87 -10.79 -11.42 22.05
N ARG A 88 -11.56 -12.22 21.32
CA ARG A 88 -11.83 -13.64 21.59
C ARG A 88 -12.24 -14.37 20.31
N PHE A 89 -12.11 -15.69 20.32
CA PHE A 89 -12.59 -16.56 19.25
C PHE A 89 -13.84 -17.32 19.69
N ASP A 90 -14.80 -17.46 18.77
CA ASP A 90 -15.93 -18.38 18.89
C ASP A 90 -15.65 -19.63 18.08
N THR A 91 -15.89 -20.81 18.66
CA THR A 91 -15.62 -22.10 18.03
C THR A 91 -16.90 -22.84 17.70
N ILE A 92 -16.90 -23.54 16.57
CA ILE A 92 -17.89 -24.57 16.26
C ILE A 92 -17.30 -25.97 16.44
N THR A 93 -18.14 -26.91 16.82
CA THR A 93 -17.79 -28.31 16.98
C THR A 93 -17.71 -29.07 15.65
N TYR A 94 -17.09 -30.25 15.64
CA TYR A 94 -17.13 -31.14 14.48
C TYR A 94 -18.56 -31.53 14.09
N ALA A 95 -19.46 -31.70 15.06
CA ALA A 95 -20.88 -31.98 14.82
C ALA A 95 -21.60 -30.81 14.12
N GLU A 96 -21.34 -29.57 14.54
CA GLU A 96 -21.90 -28.38 13.90
C GLU A 96 -21.34 -28.15 12.50
N LEU A 97 -20.03 -28.41 12.31
CA LEU A 97 -19.41 -28.42 10.99
C LEU A 97 -20.06 -29.48 10.08
N ALA A 98 -20.22 -30.71 10.56
CA ALA A 98 -20.87 -31.80 9.83
C ALA A 98 -22.31 -31.46 9.46
N GLY A 99 -23.08 -30.88 10.38
CA GLY A 99 -24.44 -30.42 10.12
C GLY A 99 -24.51 -29.39 9.00
N GLY A 100 -23.57 -28.43 8.99
CA GLY A 100 -23.44 -27.45 7.91
C GLY A 100 -23.06 -28.08 6.56
N VAL A 101 -22.04 -28.95 6.55
CA VAL A 101 -21.59 -29.66 5.34
C VAL A 101 -22.70 -30.52 4.75
N HIS A 102 -23.42 -31.29 5.57
CA HIS A 102 -24.54 -32.12 5.12
C HIS A 102 -25.69 -31.27 4.59
N ALA A 103 -26.03 -30.17 5.26
CA ALA A 103 -27.07 -29.28 4.78
C ALA A 103 -26.72 -28.72 3.39
N LEU A 104 -25.50 -28.22 3.21
CA LEU A 104 -25.05 -27.70 1.92
C LEU A 104 -25.03 -28.79 0.83
N THR A 105 -24.53 -29.99 1.16
CA THR A 105 -24.53 -31.16 0.28
C THR A 105 -25.95 -31.50 -0.18
N ASN A 106 -26.92 -31.54 0.74
CA ASN A 106 -28.31 -31.85 0.43
C ASN A 106 -28.96 -30.79 -0.47
N ALA A 107 -28.72 -29.51 -0.17
CA ALA A 107 -29.23 -28.40 -0.98
C ALA A 107 -28.67 -28.45 -2.40
N TRP A 108 -27.36 -28.52 -2.55
CA TRP A 108 -26.70 -28.52 -3.86
C TRP A 108 -26.99 -29.77 -4.69
N HIS A 109 -27.19 -30.93 -4.06
CA HIS A 109 -27.67 -32.12 -4.76
C HIS A 109 -29.06 -31.90 -5.38
N GLN A 110 -30.01 -31.35 -4.61
CA GLN A 110 -31.36 -31.02 -5.11
C GLN A 110 -31.35 -29.89 -6.15
N ASP A 111 -30.42 -28.95 -5.99
CA ASP A 111 -30.21 -27.83 -6.89
C ASP A 111 -29.49 -28.21 -8.19
N GLY A 112 -29.11 -29.49 -8.35
CA GLY A 112 -28.60 -30.08 -9.59
C GLY A 112 -27.09 -30.00 -9.78
N VAL A 113 -26.31 -29.80 -8.71
CA VAL A 113 -24.86 -30.00 -8.73
C VAL A 113 -24.58 -31.50 -8.76
N SER A 114 -23.91 -31.95 -9.82
CA SER A 114 -23.65 -33.36 -10.09
C SER A 114 -22.18 -33.72 -9.87
N PRO A 115 -21.85 -35.00 -9.64
CA PRO A 115 -20.46 -35.45 -9.58
C PRO A 115 -19.68 -35.06 -10.84
N GLY A 116 -18.48 -34.49 -10.68
CA GLY A 116 -17.63 -33.99 -11.77
C GLY A 116 -17.92 -32.55 -12.21
N ASP A 117 -19.00 -31.92 -11.74
CA ASP A 117 -19.22 -30.49 -11.97
C ASP A 117 -18.15 -29.65 -11.26
N ARG A 118 -17.71 -28.55 -11.88
CA ARG A 118 -16.73 -27.65 -11.26
C ARG A 118 -17.45 -26.59 -10.45
N VAL A 119 -16.94 -26.30 -9.27
CA VAL A 119 -17.39 -25.19 -8.43
C VAL A 119 -16.19 -24.30 -8.16
N ALA A 120 -16.25 -23.06 -8.65
CA ALA A 120 -15.22 -22.07 -8.39
C ALA A 120 -15.47 -21.43 -7.03
N ILE A 121 -14.42 -21.30 -6.22
CA ILE A 121 -14.52 -20.72 -4.89
C ILE A 121 -13.56 -19.52 -4.80
N LEU A 122 -14.08 -18.32 -4.55
CA LEU A 122 -13.32 -17.09 -4.41
C LEU A 122 -13.41 -16.56 -2.99
N GLY A 123 -12.35 -16.73 -2.22
CA GLY A 123 -12.29 -16.28 -0.83
C GLY A 123 -10.97 -16.66 -0.17
N PHE A 124 -10.75 -16.18 1.04
CA PHE A 124 -9.49 -16.36 1.75
C PHE A 124 -9.38 -17.75 2.42
N THR A 125 -9.80 -17.85 3.68
CA THR A 125 -9.88 -19.08 4.46
C THR A 125 -10.82 -18.82 5.64
N SER A 126 -11.85 -19.64 5.82
CA SER A 126 -12.89 -19.40 6.84
C SER A 126 -13.68 -20.66 7.16
N VAL A 127 -14.55 -20.56 8.17
CA VAL A 127 -15.50 -21.61 8.54
C VAL A 127 -16.40 -21.96 7.36
N ASP A 128 -16.94 -20.95 6.67
CA ASP A 128 -17.88 -21.17 5.58
C ASP A 128 -17.19 -21.66 4.31
N TYR A 129 -15.99 -21.16 4.00
CA TYR A 129 -15.18 -21.74 2.93
C TYR A 129 -14.97 -23.24 3.18
N THR A 130 -14.61 -23.60 4.41
CA THR A 130 -14.38 -25.00 4.79
C THR A 130 -15.64 -25.86 4.59
N ARG A 131 -16.83 -25.34 4.93
CA ARG A 131 -18.12 -26.00 4.67
C ARG A 131 -18.37 -26.22 3.18
N VAL A 132 -18.15 -25.17 2.38
CA VAL A 132 -18.28 -25.22 0.92
C VAL A 132 -17.40 -26.33 0.36
N ASP A 133 -16.11 -26.32 0.70
CA ASP A 133 -15.17 -27.26 0.13
C ASP A 133 -15.45 -28.72 0.53
N MET A 134 -15.81 -28.97 1.80
CA MET A 134 -16.18 -30.31 2.26
C MET A 134 -17.51 -30.80 1.66
N ALA A 135 -18.45 -29.91 1.37
CA ALA A 135 -19.70 -30.30 0.69
C ALA A 135 -19.43 -30.76 -0.75
N LEU A 136 -18.47 -30.16 -1.45
CA LEU A 136 -18.06 -30.61 -2.79
C LEU A 136 -17.47 -32.02 -2.77
N ILE A 137 -16.70 -32.35 -1.73
CA ILE A 137 -16.22 -33.72 -1.50
C ILE A 137 -17.40 -34.69 -1.37
N GLY A 138 -18.41 -34.35 -0.56
CA GLY A 138 -19.61 -35.18 -0.36
C GLY A 138 -20.43 -35.38 -1.65
N LEU A 139 -20.44 -34.37 -2.54
CA LEU A 139 -21.12 -34.42 -3.84
C LEU A 139 -20.29 -35.12 -4.93
N GLY A 140 -18.98 -35.30 -4.73
CA GLY A 140 -18.06 -35.69 -5.79
C GLY A 140 -17.88 -34.61 -6.87
N ALA A 141 -18.10 -33.34 -6.52
CA ALA A 141 -17.86 -32.19 -7.39
C ALA A 141 -16.39 -31.74 -7.32
N VAL A 142 -15.91 -31.05 -8.35
CA VAL A 142 -14.53 -30.58 -8.47
C VAL A 142 -14.40 -29.17 -7.86
N SER A 143 -13.61 -29.06 -6.80
CA SER A 143 -13.26 -27.77 -6.19
C SER A 143 -12.26 -27.02 -7.06
N VAL A 144 -12.55 -25.75 -7.38
CA VAL A 144 -11.66 -24.85 -8.14
C VAL A 144 -11.42 -23.57 -7.31
N PRO A 145 -10.54 -23.62 -6.30
CA PRO A 145 -10.23 -22.44 -5.50
C PRO A 145 -9.46 -21.40 -6.33
N LEU A 146 -10.00 -20.19 -6.39
CA LEU A 146 -9.43 -19.04 -7.08
C LEU A 146 -8.48 -18.27 -6.15
N GLN A 147 -7.47 -17.62 -6.73
CA GLN A 147 -6.50 -16.83 -5.97
C GLN A 147 -7.06 -15.42 -5.72
N THR A 148 -7.23 -15.03 -4.46
CA THR A 148 -7.77 -13.72 -4.08
C THR A 148 -6.85 -12.54 -4.41
N SER A 149 -5.56 -12.79 -4.61
CA SER A 149 -4.58 -11.79 -5.02
C SER A 149 -4.45 -11.64 -6.53
N ALA A 150 -5.09 -12.51 -7.31
CA ALA A 150 -4.99 -12.47 -8.76
C ALA A 150 -5.99 -11.45 -9.33
N PRO A 151 -5.57 -10.55 -10.25
CA PRO A 151 -6.51 -9.66 -10.91
C PRO A 151 -7.50 -10.45 -11.76
N LEU A 152 -8.67 -9.87 -12.03
CA LEU A 152 -9.72 -10.50 -12.86
C LEU A 152 -9.21 -10.98 -14.22
N THR A 153 -8.23 -10.30 -14.82
CA THR A 153 -7.58 -10.71 -16.08
C THR A 153 -6.89 -12.08 -16.01
N GLN A 154 -6.48 -12.52 -14.82
CA GLN A 154 -5.92 -13.84 -14.57
C GLN A 154 -6.97 -14.85 -14.10
N LEU A 155 -8.05 -14.41 -13.44
CA LEU A 155 -9.15 -15.28 -13.00
C LEU A 155 -10.10 -15.66 -14.14
N ARG A 156 -10.35 -14.76 -15.09
CA ARG A 156 -11.27 -14.98 -16.21
C ARG A 156 -10.93 -16.23 -17.02
N PRO A 157 -9.66 -16.43 -17.46
CA PRO A 157 -9.30 -17.64 -18.21
C PRO A 157 -9.49 -18.95 -17.42
N ILE A 158 -9.41 -18.89 -16.08
CA ILE A 158 -9.65 -20.06 -15.21
C ILE A 158 -11.13 -20.43 -15.23
N VAL A 159 -12.00 -19.44 -15.06
CA VAL A 159 -13.46 -19.64 -15.07
C VAL A 159 -13.95 -20.07 -16.45
N GLU A 160 -13.41 -19.47 -17.52
CA GLU A 160 -13.65 -19.91 -18.92
C GLU A 160 -13.20 -21.35 -19.17
N GLU A 161 -12.05 -21.76 -18.64
CA GLU A 161 -11.52 -23.10 -18.84
C GLU A 161 -12.30 -24.18 -18.06
N THR A 162 -12.73 -23.84 -16.85
CA THR A 162 -13.36 -24.79 -15.92
C THR A 162 -14.87 -24.88 -16.07
N GLU A 163 -15.52 -23.85 -16.61
CA GLU A 163 -16.97 -23.77 -16.82
C GLU A 163 -17.73 -24.20 -15.55
N PRO A 164 -17.60 -23.44 -14.44
CA PRO A 164 -18.16 -23.84 -13.15
C PRO A 164 -19.69 -23.70 -13.12
N VAL A 165 -20.37 -24.69 -12.54
CA VAL A 165 -21.84 -24.66 -12.37
C VAL A 165 -22.28 -23.77 -11.21
N VAL A 166 -21.40 -23.57 -10.24
CA VAL A 166 -21.57 -22.65 -9.10
C VAL A 166 -20.29 -21.85 -8.94
N ILE A 167 -20.44 -20.55 -8.71
CA ILE A 167 -19.37 -19.73 -8.12
C ILE A 167 -19.77 -19.49 -6.66
N ALA A 168 -18.90 -19.80 -5.72
CA ALA A 168 -19.06 -19.48 -4.31
C ALA A 168 -18.06 -18.39 -3.94
N SER A 169 -18.50 -17.26 -3.40
CA SER A 169 -17.63 -16.14 -3.07
C SER A 169 -17.81 -15.68 -1.65
N SER A 170 -16.74 -15.29 -0.96
CA SER A 170 -16.92 -14.50 0.26
C SER A 170 -17.47 -13.12 -0.11
N VAL A 171 -18.15 -12.47 0.83
CA VAL A 171 -18.73 -11.14 0.60
C VAL A 171 -17.68 -10.11 0.14
N ASP A 172 -16.45 -10.19 0.68
CA ASP A 172 -15.34 -9.29 0.34
C ASP A 172 -14.90 -9.35 -1.14
N PHE A 173 -15.19 -10.46 -1.84
CA PHE A 173 -14.84 -10.64 -3.27
C PHE A 173 -16.08 -10.78 -4.16
N LEU A 174 -17.26 -10.39 -3.66
CA LEU A 174 -18.52 -10.60 -4.36
C LEU A 174 -18.59 -9.85 -5.70
N SER A 175 -18.03 -8.63 -5.77
CA SER A 175 -17.95 -7.86 -7.02
C SER A 175 -17.21 -8.61 -8.13
N ASP A 176 -16.05 -9.18 -7.79
CA ASP A 176 -15.22 -9.94 -8.72
C ASP A 176 -15.94 -11.22 -9.16
N ALA A 177 -16.63 -11.89 -8.23
CA ALA A 177 -17.40 -13.08 -8.54
C ALA A 177 -18.60 -12.80 -9.47
N VAL A 178 -19.27 -11.67 -9.29
CA VAL A 178 -20.32 -11.20 -10.23
C VAL A 178 -19.71 -10.87 -11.58
N GLU A 179 -18.59 -10.16 -11.65
CA GLU A 179 -17.93 -9.86 -12.92
C GLU A 179 -17.48 -11.14 -13.66
N LEU A 180 -16.96 -12.15 -12.95
CA LEU A 180 -16.62 -13.45 -13.53
C LEU A 180 -17.86 -14.19 -14.05
N ALA A 181 -18.97 -14.16 -13.29
CA ALA A 181 -20.25 -14.75 -13.71
C ALA A 181 -20.80 -14.08 -14.98
N LEU A 182 -20.58 -12.77 -15.16
CA LEU A 182 -21.07 -12.01 -16.31
C LEU A 182 -20.14 -12.07 -17.53
N THR A 183 -18.82 -12.08 -17.32
CA THR A 183 -17.83 -11.87 -18.39
C THR A 183 -17.05 -13.12 -18.80
N ALA A 184 -16.98 -14.14 -17.95
CA ALA A 184 -16.18 -15.34 -18.17
C ALA A 184 -17.05 -16.55 -18.55
N HIS A 185 -17.85 -17.04 -17.59
CA HIS A 185 -18.77 -18.15 -17.75
C HIS A 185 -19.92 -17.95 -16.78
N GLN A 186 -21.15 -18.00 -17.28
CA GLN A 186 -22.35 -17.81 -16.47
C GLN A 186 -22.68 -19.09 -15.68
N PRO A 187 -22.49 -19.11 -14.35
CA PRO A 187 -22.83 -20.27 -13.54
C PRO A 187 -24.36 -20.38 -13.40
N ARG A 188 -24.86 -21.52 -12.92
CA ARG A 188 -26.28 -21.62 -12.52
C ARG A 188 -26.55 -20.81 -11.26
N ARG A 189 -25.56 -20.70 -10.37
CA ARG A 189 -25.70 -20.01 -9.08
C ARG A 189 -24.44 -19.27 -8.67
N LEU A 190 -24.66 -18.16 -7.97
CA LEU A 190 -23.63 -17.44 -7.20
C LEU A 190 -24.02 -17.54 -5.73
N VAL A 191 -23.18 -18.17 -4.90
CA VAL A 191 -23.44 -18.36 -3.46
C VAL A 191 -22.49 -17.50 -2.64
N VAL A 192 -23.03 -16.64 -1.78
CA VAL A 192 -22.24 -15.70 -0.97
C VAL A 192 -22.02 -16.25 0.44
N PHE A 193 -20.77 -16.38 0.86
CA PHE A 193 -20.39 -16.86 2.19
C PHE A 193 -19.61 -15.80 2.99
N ASP A 194 -19.37 -16.06 4.29
CA ASP A 194 -18.81 -15.05 5.22
C ASP A 194 -19.63 -13.75 5.25
N TYR A 195 -20.94 -13.88 5.06
CA TYR A 195 -21.89 -12.78 4.92
C TYR A 195 -22.73 -12.62 6.20
N LEU A 196 -22.75 -11.40 6.75
CA LEU A 196 -23.53 -10.96 7.90
C LEU A 196 -24.59 -9.95 7.44
N PRO A 197 -25.86 -10.37 7.21
CA PRO A 197 -26.91 -9.47 6.69
C PRO A 197 -27.23 -8.25 7.56
N ALA A 198 -26.85 -8.30 8.84
CA ALA A 198 -27.01 -7.19 9.77
C ALA A 198 -25.99 -6.07 9.55
N VAL A 199 -24.85 -6.35 8.90
CA VAL A 199 -23.83 -5.35 8.58
C VAL A 199 -24.24 -4.63 7.30
N ASP A 200 -24.33 -3.31 7.37
CA ASP A 200 -24.92 -2.50 6.30
C ASP A 200 -24.13 -2.62 4.98
N ASP A 201 -22.81 -2.47 5.01
CA ASP A 201 -21.95 -2.59 3.81
C ASP A 201 -22.08 -3.96 3.13
N GLN A 202 -22.13 -5.02 3.93
CA GLN A 202 -22.23 -6.38 3.40
C GLN A 202 -23.61 -6.62 2.77
N ARG A 203 -24.67 -6.11 3.39
CA ARG A 203 -26.03 -6.22 2.87
C ARG A 203 -26.18 -5.44 1.56
N GLU A 204 -25.63 -4.23 1.52
CA GLU A 204 -25.62 -3.39 0.31
C GLU A 204 -24.83 -4.05 -0.82
N ALA A 205 -23.68 -4.68 -0.53
CA ALA A 205 -22.92 -5.44 -1.53
C ALA A 205 -23.72 -6.65 -2.08
N PHE A 206 -24.43 -7.38 -1.20
CA PHE A 206 -25.30 -8.48 -1.61
C PHE A 206 -26.48 -8.00 -2.46
N ASP A 207 -27.09 -6.88 -2.10
CA ASP A 207 -28.20 -6.28 -2.85
C ASP A 207 -27.75 -5.73 -4.21
N ALA A 208 -26.58 -5.10 -4.28
CA ALA A 208 -25.98 -4.66 -5.54
C ALA A 208 -25.69 -5.85 -6.47
N ALA A 209 -25.14 -6.95 -5.95
CA ALA A 209 -24.93 -8.18 -6.72
C ALA A 209 -26.25 -8.76 -7.26
N ARG A 210 -27.33 -8.70 -6.45
CA ARG A 210 -28.67 -9.15 -6.85
C ARG A 210 -29.22 -8.32 -8.01
N GLU A 211 -28.99 -7.01 -7.96
CA GLU A 211 -29.39 -6.09 -9.02
C GLU A 211 -28.58 -6.30 -10.30
N GLN A 212 -27.25 -6.41 -10.21
CA GLN A 212 -26.36 -6.65 -11.35
C GLN A 212 -26.66 -7.97 -12.06
N LEU A 213 -27.06 -9.01 -11.33
CA LEU A 213 -27.45 -10.31 -11.88
C LEU A 213 -28.93 -10.34 -12.33
N SER A 214 -29.69 -9.27 -12.13
CA SER A 214 -31.09 -9.22 -12.56
C SER A 214 -31.20 -9.36 -14.09
N GLY A 215 -32.07 -10.26 -14.54
CA GLY A 215 -32.22 -10.58 -15.96
C GLY A 215 -31.23 -11.63 -16.50
N THR A 216 -30.31 -12.12 -15.68
CA THR A 216 -29.54 -13.34 -15.97
C THR A 216 -30.28 -14.58 -15.43
N ASP A 217 -29.85 -15.76 -15.87
CA ASP A 217 -30.31 -17.04 -15.31
C ASP A 217 -29.52 -17.47 -14.04
N VAL A 218 -28.67 -16.58 -13.50
CA VAL A 218 -27.86 -16.87 -12.30
C VAL A 218 -28.70 -16.66 -11.05
N THR A 219 -28.86 -17.70 -10.23
CA THR A 219 -29.49 -17.56 -8.90
C THR A 219 -28.46 -17.08 -7.88
N LEU A 220 -28.65 -15.88 -7.31
CA LEU A 220 -27.87 -15.38 -6.17
C LEU A 220 -28.49 -15.81 -4.84
N GLU A 221 -27.70 -16.41 -3.96
CA GLU A 221 -28.16 -16.85 -2.63
C GLU A 221 -27.09 -16.63 -1.55
N ALA A 222 -27.50 -16.30 -0.33
CA ALA A 222 -26.61 -16.34 0.83
C ALA A 222 -26.40 -17.80 1.27
N LEU A 223 -25.18 -18.16 1.69
CA LEU A 223 -24.86 -19.51 2.14
C LEU A 223 -25.75 -19.93 3.32
N THR A 224 -26.08 -19.01 4.23
CA THR A 224 -26.99 -19.25 5.35
C THR A 224 -28.36 -19.77 4.90
N ASP A 225 -28.90 -19.21 3.81
CA ASP A 225 -30.20 -19.61 3.27
C ASP A 225 -30.13 -20.99 2.60
N VAL A 226 -29.02 -21.27 1.91
CA VAL A 226 -28.75 -22.58 1.32
C VAL A 226 -28.63 -23.66 2.42
N LEU A 227 -27.94 -23.35 3.52
CA LEU A 227 -27.82 -24.23 4.69
C LEU A 227 -29.18 -24.47 5.35
N ASP A 228 -29.98 -23.43 5.56
CA ASP A 228 -31.30 -23.57 6.19
C ASP A 228 -32.25 -24.42 5.33
N ARG A 229 -32.25 -24.22 4.02
CA ARG A 229 -32.97 -25.09 3.08
C ARG A 229 -32.46 -26.53 3.16
N GLY A 230 -31.14 -26.70 3.15
CA GLY A 230 -30.46 -28.00 3.20
C GLY A 230 -30.79 -28.87 4.40
N ARG A 231 -31.00 -28.26 5.57
CA ARG A 231 -31.35 -28.97 6.82
C ARG A 231 -32.68 -29.72 6.74
N GLY A 232 -33.63 -29.26 5.92
CA GLY A 232 -34.94 -29.86 5.75
C GLY A 232 -35.03 -30.90 4.62
N LEU A 233 -33.95 -31.08 3.84
CA LEU A 233 -33.93 -31.95 2.67
C LEU A 233 -33.46 -33.37 3.02
N PRO A 234 -33.89 -34.40 2.25
CA PRO A 234 -33.37 -35.74 2.42
C PRO A 234 -31.86 -35.77 2.16
N GLY A 235 -31.15 -36.65 2.88
CA GLY A 235 -29.71 -36.85 2.70
C GLY A 235 -29.35 -37.17 1.25
N ALA A 236 -28.41 -36.42 0.69
CA ALA A 236 -27.89 -36.69 -0.64
C ALA A 236 -27.29 -38.11 -0.70
N PRO A 237 -27.57 -38.90 -1.77
CA PRO A 237 -26.94 -40.19 -1.93
C PRO A 237 -25.44 -39.99 -2.17
N ARG A 238 -24.62 -40.91 -1.66
CA ARG A 238 -23.19 -40.91 -2.00
C ARG A 238 -23.00 -41.07 -3.52
N PRO A 239 -22.10 -40.32 -4.14
CA PRO A 239 -21.89 -40.36 -5.59
C PRO A 239 -21.41 -41.74 -6.03
N VAL A 240 -21.93 -42.23 -7.17
CA VAL A 240 -21.49 -43.50 -7.77
C VAL A 240 -20.16 -43.27 -8.48
N ARG A 241 -19.12 -44.00 -8.08
CA ARG A 241 -17.80 -43.91 -8.72
C ARG A 241 -17.84 -44.57 -10.10
N ASN A 242 -17.91 -43.76 -11.15
CA ASN A 242 -17.86 -44.22 -12.54
C ASN A 242 -16.40 -44.35 -13.06
N GLU A 243 -15.46 -43.72 -12.37
CA GLU A 243 -14.02 -43.76 -12.63
C GLU A 243 -13.30 -44.27 -11.37
N ALA A 244 -12.10 -44.85 -11.55
CA ALA A 244 -11.35 -45.45 -10.44
C ALA A 244 -10.81 -44.40 -9.45
N ASP A 245 -10.43 -43.22 -9.94
CA ASP A 245 -9.87 -42.11 -9.16
C ASP A 245 -10.28 -40.76 -9.78
N PRO A 246 -11.53 -40.30 -9.53
CA PRO A 246 -12.08 -39.12 -10.19
C PRO A 246 -11.36 -37.85 -9.77
N LEU A 247 -11.40 -36.83 -10.63
CA LEU A 247 -10.92 -35.48 -10.30
C LEU A 247 -11.74 -34.91 -9.13
N ALA A 248 -11.07 -34.39 -8.10
CA ALA A 248 -11.71 -33.77 -6.94
C ALA A 248 -11.34 -32.28 -6.78
N LEU A 249 -10.16 -31.88 -7.27
CA LEU A 249 -9.63 -30.54 -7.06
C LEU A 249 -8.75 -30.09 -8.25
N LEU A 250 -8.84 -28.81 -8.60
CA LEU A 250 -7.91 -28.10 -9.47
C LEU A 250 -7.19 -26.99 -8.71
N ILE A 251 -5.87 -27.07 -8.57
CA ILE A 251 -5.07 -25.99 -7.95
C ILE A 251 -4.36 -25.22 -9.06
N TYR A 252 -4.75 -23.96 -9.27
CA TYR A 252 -4.11 -23.11 -10.29
C TYR A 252 -2.79 -22.52 -9.79
N THR A 253 -1.73 -22.64 -10.62
CA THR A 253 -0.39 -22.07 -10.35
C THR A 253 0.03 -21.10 -11.45
N SER A 254 0.64 -19.98 -11.09
CA SER A 254 1.11 -18.91 -11.99
C SER A 254 2.50 -19.17 -12.57
N GLY A 255 2.89 -20.45 -12.75
CA GLY A 255 4.27 -20.87 -13.04
C GLY A 255 4.95 -20.16 -14.23
N SER A 256 6.25 -20.44 -14.42
CA SER A 256 7.26 -19.82 -15.34
C SER A 256 6.84 -19.24 -16.71
N THR A 257 5.66 -19.55 -17.21
CA THR A 257 5.04 -19.05 -18.45
C THR A 257 4.11 -17.84 -18.24
N GLY A 258 3.83 -17.43 -17.00
CA GLY A 258 2.98 -16.27 -16.65
C GLY A 258 1.47 -16.50 -16.73
N ALA A 259 1.00 -17.52 -17.48
CA ALA A 259 -0.42 -17.91 -17.54
C ALA A 259 -0.77 -18.97 -16.46
N PRO A 260 -1.90 -18.83 -15.74
CA PRO A 260 -2.36 -19.81 -14.76
C PRO A 260 -2.60 -21.21 -15.36
N LYS A 261 -2.17 -22.27 -14.65
CA LYS A 261 -2.35 -23.68 -15.05
C LYS A 261 -2.96 -24.48 -13.92
N GLY A 262 -4.09 -25.16 -14.16
CA GLY A 262 -4.79 -25.97 -13.16
C GLY A 262 -4.15 -27.34 -12.96
N ALA A 263 -3.38 -27.53 -11.89
CA ALA A 263 -2.85 -28.83 -11.50
C ALA A 263 -3.98 -29.75 -11.03
N MET A 264 -4.10 -30.93 -11.65
CA MET A 264 -5.16 -31.88 -11.34
C MET A 264 -4.87 -32.64 -10.04
N TYR A 265 -5.86 -32.69 -9.14
CA TYR A 265 -5.84 -33.48 -7.92
C TYR A 265 -7.00 -34.47 -7.96
N PRO A 266 -6.72 -35.73 -8.33
CA PRO A 266 -7.66 -36.83 -8.13
C PRO A 266 -8.01 -37.01 -6.65
N GLU A 267 -9.09 -37.72 -6.39
CA GLU A 267 -9.59 -38.01 -5.06
C GLU A 267 -8.51 -38.62 -4.15
N SER A 268 -7.72 -39.56 -4.66
CA SER A 268 -6.62 -40.20 -3.92
C SER A 268 -5.57 -39.19 -3.42
N LYS A 269 -5.15 -38.25 -4.27
CA LYS A 269 -4.19 -37.19 -3.96
C LYS A 269 -4.78 -36.11 -3.06
N ALA A 270 -6.07 -35.81 -3.20
CA ALA A 270 -6.76 -34.93 -2.25
C ALA A 270 -6.88 -35.58 -0.86
N ALA A 271 -7.11 -36.89 -0.78
CA ALA A 271 -7.15 -37.65 0.48
C ALA A 271 -5.81 -37.69 1.22
N SER A 272 -4.68 -37.53 0.51
CA SER A 272 -3.37 -37.39 1.12
C SER A 272 -3.26 -36.23 2.12
N MET A 273 -4.06 -35.17 1.98
CA MET A 273 -4.08 -34.05 2.92
C MET A 273 -4.67 -34.42 4.29
N TRP A 274 -5.48 -35.48 4.34
CA TRP A 274 -6.16 -35.97 5.54
C TRP A 274 -5.39 -37.10 6.22
N ARG A 275 -4.72 -37.94 5.42
CA ARG A 275 -4.02 -39.15 5.88
C ARG A 275 -2.80 -38.83 6.73
N ALA A 276 -2.76 -39.33 7.96
CA ALA A 276 -1.62 -39.14 8.86
C ALA A 276 -0.36 -39.83 8.31
N SER A 277 -0.51 -41.01 7.71
CA SER A 277 0.55 -41.74 7.01
C SER A 277 1.24 -40.91 5.92
N THR A 278 0.47 -40.10 5.18
CA THR A 278 1.01 -39.22 4.14
C THR A 278 1.68 -37.99 4.75
N ARG A 279 1.09 -37.41 5.79
CA ARG A 279 1.65 -36.23 6.48
C ARG A 279 2.91 -36.53 7.29
N ALA A 280 3.15 -37.78 7.67
CA ALA A 280 4.42 -38.22 8.25
C ALA A 280 5.61 -37.95 7.30
N ALA A 281 5.37 -37.83 5.98
CA ALA A 281 6.39 -37.40 5.04
C ALA A 281 6.95 -36.00 5.35
N TRP A 282 6.23 -35.15 6.10
CA TRP A 282 6.66 -33.80 6.46
C TRP A 282 7.26 -33.68 7.87
N HIS A 283 7.31 -34.76 8.66
CA HIS A 283 7.72 -34.72 10.08
C HIS A 283 8.74 -35.81 10.42
N SER A 284 9.79 -35.48 11.17
CA SER A 284 10.85 -36.43 11.57
C SER A 284 10.41 -37.47 12.62
N ASP A 285 9.39 -37.16 13.44
CA ASP A 285 8.99 -37.98 14.60
C ASP A 285 7.66 -38.74 14.41
N GLN A 286 7.59 -39.92 15.04
CA GLN A 286 6.53 -40.92 14.85
C GLN A 286 5.23 -40.68 15.63
N GLU A 287 5.17 -39.68 16.53
CA GLU A 287 3.97 -39.42 17.34
C GLU A 287 3.20 -38.19 16.83
N VAL A 288 1.93 -38.40 16.47
CA VAL A 288 1.03 -37.32 16.04
C VAL A 288 0.60 -36.52 17.26
N LEU A 289 1.03 -35.26 17.35
CA LEU A 289 0.74 -34.37 18.48
C LEU A 289 -0.60 -33.60 18.30
N PRO A 290 -1.23 -33.12 19.40
CA PRO A 290 -2.43 -32.29 19.35
C PRO A 290 -2.25 -31.05 18.47
N ALA A 291 -3.16 -30.85 17.52
CA ALA A 291 -3.10 -29.78 16.53
C ALA A 291 -4.04 -28.63 16.89
N ILE A 292 -3.49 -27.53 17.38
CA ILE A 292 -4.18 -26.25 17.53
C ILE A 292 -3.44 -25.25 16.65
N ALA A 293 -4.07 -24.80 15.58
CA ALA A 293 -3.40 -24.04 14.53
C ALA A 293 -4.13 -22.73 14.22
N LEU A 294 -3.38 -21.72 13.80
CA LEU A 294 -3.89 -20.52 13.17
C LEU A 294 -3.74 -20.65 11.65
N SER A 295 -4.86 -20.59 10.93
CA SER A 295 -4.95 -20.61 9.48
C SER A 295 -5.01 -19.18 8.95
N PHE A 296 -3.94 -18.76 8.29
CA PHE A 296 -3.79 -17.42 7.69
C PHE A 296 -3.33 -17.51 6.22
N MET A 297 -3.25 -18.72 5.67
CA MET A 297 -2.93 -18.94 4.26
C MET A 297 -4.23 -19.20 3.49
N PRO A 298 -4.39 -18.64 2.27
CA PRO A 298 -5.54 -18.91 1.44
C PRO A 298 -5.71 -20.40 1.14
N MET A 299 -6.98 -20.88 1.08
CA MET A 299 -7.28 -22.27 0.72
C MET A 299 -7.04 -22.61 -0.76
N SER A 300 -6.74 -21.61 -1.59
CA SER A 300 -6.22 -21.80 -2.96
C SER A 300 -4.77 -22.24 -3.01
N HIS A 301 -4.02 -22.13 -1.90
CA HIS A 301 -2.65 -22.63 -1.79
C HIS A 301 -2.61 -24.00 -1.11
N VAL A 302 -1.84 -24.96 -1.67
CA VAL A 302 -1.76 -26.34 -1.18
C VAL A 302 -1.30 -26.42 0.28
N MET A 303 -0.40 -25.54 0.71
CA MET A 303 0.10 -25.52 2.10
C MET A 303 -1.00 -25.09 3.09
N GLY A 304 -1.78 -24.05 2.77
CA GLY A 304 -2.87 -23.59 3.63
C GLY A 304 -3.95 -24.65 3.79
N ARG A 305 -4.34 -25.27 2.66
CA ARG A 305 -5.34 -26.36 2.64
C ARG A 305 -4.85 -27.64 3.35
N GLY A 306 -3.59 -28.00 3.14
CA GLY A 306 -2.96 -29.15 3.80
C GLY A 306 -2.85 -28.99 5.31
N SER A 307 -2.47 -27.81 5.80
CA SER A 307 -2.42 -27.52 7.24
C SER A 307 -3.80 -27.58 7.89
N LEU A 308 -4.83 -27.02 7.25
CA LEU A 308 -6.22 -27.07 7.73
C LEU A 308 -6.73 -28.52 7.87
N TYR A 309 -6.70 -29.30 6.80
CA TYR A 309 -7.22 -30.67 6.85
C TYR A 309 -6.34 -31.62 7.66
N GLY A 310 -5.03 -31.37 7.71
CA GLY A 310 -4.14 -32.12 8.57
C GLY A 310 -4.51 -31.98 10.05
N ALA A 311 -4.79 -30.75 10.50
CA ALA A 311 -5.22 -30.49 11.87
C ALA A 311 -6.61 -31.10 12.18
N LEU A 312 -7.57 -30.96 11.24
CA LEU A 312 -8.91 -31.52 11.39
C LEU A 312 -8.90 -33.05 11.43
N ALA A 313 -8.12 -33.70 10.58
CA ALA A 313 -7.99 -35.17 10.55
C ALA A 313 -7.53 -35.76 11.88
N THR A 314 -6.83 -34.97 12.69
CA THR A 314 -6.34 -35.36 14.02
C THR A 314 -7.27 -34.98 15.17
N GLY A 315 -8.45 -34.43 14.87
CA GLY A 315 -9.39 -33.98 15.90
C GLY A 315 -8.92 -32.74 16.64
N GLY A 316 -8.10 -31.92 15.97
CA GLY A 316 -7.58 -30.65 16.47
C GLY A 316 -8.55 -29.49 16.27
N THR A 317 -8.09 -28.26 16.52
CA THR A 317 -8.86 -27.03 16.33
C THR A 317 -8.10 -26.05 15.44
N VAL A 318 -8.77 -25.52 14.42
CA VAL A 318 -8.19 -24.53 13.51
C VAL A 318 -8.90 -23.19 13.66
N TYR A 319 -8.16 -22.18 14.08
CA TYR A 319 -8.62 -20.81 14.15
C TYR A 319 -8.27 -20.10 12.84
N PHE A 320 -9.15 -19.25 12.32
CA PHE A 320 -8.88 -18.45 11.11
C PHE A 320 -8.43 -17.05 11.49
N ALA A 321 -7.40 -16.54 10.82
CA ALA A 321 -7.00 -15.13 10.95
C ALA A 321 -8.17 -14.21 10.60
N ALA A 322 -8.33 -13.13 11.35
CA ALA A 322 -9.49 -12.26 11.24
C ALA A 322 -9.52 -11.46 9.93
N ARG A 323 -8.33 -11.13 9.41
CA ARG A 323 -8.12 -10.32 8.21
C ARG A 323 -7.12 -11.00 7.28
N SER A 324 -7.36 -10.88 5.98
CA SER A 324 -6.50 -11.46 4.93
C SER A 324 -5.20 -10.68 4.71
N ASP A 325 -5.15 -9.41 5.12
CA ASP A 325 -3.97 -8.53 5.04
C ASP A 325 -2.95 -8.75 6.17
N LEU A 326 -3.23 -9.70 7.08
CA LEU A 326 -2.42 -10.03 8.26
C LEU A 326 -2.29 -8.91 9.30
N SER A 327 -3.10 -7.83 9.21
CA SER A 327 -3.11 -6.74 10.19
C SER A 327 -3.40 -7.19 11.62
N THR A 328 -4.18 -8.26 11.79
CA THR A 328 -4.54 -8.84 13.10
C THR A 328 -3.67 -10.05 13.47
N PHE A 329 -2.68 -10.43 12.65
CA PHE A 329 -2.01 -11.73 12.77
C PHE A 329 -1.32 -11.95 14.12
N LEU A 330 -0.59 -10.94 14.63
CA LEU A 330 0.09 -11.05 15.93
C LEU A 330 -0.90 -11.16 17.10
N ASP A 331 -2.01 -10.42 17.03
CA ASP A 331 -3.09 -10.51 18.03
C ASP A 331 -3.78 -11.87 17.98
N ASP A 332 -4.04 -12.38 16.77
CA ASP A 332 -4.67 -13.69 16.57
C ASP A 332 -3.74 -14.82 17.05
N LEU A 333 -2.42 -14.72 16.85
CA LEU A 333 -1.45 -15.64 17.43
C LEU A 333 -1.47 -15.61 18.96
N ALA A 334 -1.48 -14.41 19.55
CA ALA A 334 -1.52 -14.24 21.00
C ALA A 334 -2.80 -14.81 21.62
N LEU A 335 -3.94 -14.65 20.95
CA LEU A 335 -5.23 -15.16 21.40
C LEU A 335 -5.37 -16.68 21.23
N THR A 336 -4.90 -17.24 20.12
CA THR A 336 -5.08 -18.67 19.78
C THR A 336 -4.01 -19.56 20.40
N ARG A 337 -2.83 -19.00 20.69
CA ARG A 337 -1.69 -19.68 21.33
C ARG A 337 -1.43 -21.04 20.67
N PRO A 338 -1.12 -21.08 19.37
CA PRO A 338 -1.12 -22.31 18.59
C PRO A 338 -0.04 -23.30 19.05
N THR A 339 -0.31 -24.58 18.83
CA THR A 339 0.61 -25.69 19.13
C THR A 339 1.44 -26.08 17.89
N GLN A 340 0.94 -25.72 16.70
CA GLN A 340 1.61 -25.96 15.42
C GLN A 340 1.89 -24.64 14.70
N LEU A 341 3.15 -24.41 14.35
CA LEU A 341 3.61 -23.22 13.64
C LEU A 341 4.06 -23.61 12.23
N THR A 342 3.12 -23.67 11.27
CA THR A 342 3.44 -23.91 9.85
C THR A 342 3.48 -22.58 9.11
N PHE A 343 4.67 -22.01 8.96
CA PHE A 343 4.88 -20.66 8.44
C PHE A 343 5.70 -20.64 7.15
N VAL A 344 5.69 -19.49 6.48
CA VAL A 344 6.60 -19.17 5.37
C VAL A 344 7.70 -18.24 5.88
N PRO A 345 8.87 -18.14 5.20
CA PRO A 345 9.99 -17.28 5.63
C PRO A 345 9.57 -15.85 6.00
N ARG A 346 8.67 -15.23 5.22
CA ARG A 346 8.16 -13.88 5.48
C ARG A 346 7.51 -13.70 6.86
N ILE A 347 6.84 -14.73 7.39
CA ILE A 347 6.23 -14.68 8.72
C ILE A 347 7.31 -14.75 9.81
N TRP A 348 8.36 -15.53 9.59
CA TRP A 348 9.52 -15.56 10.49
C TRP A 348 10.26 -14.21 10.51
N GLU A 349 10.40 -13.55 9.36
CA GLU A 349 10.93 -12.18 9.28
C GLU A 349 10.06 -11.16 10.02
N MET A 350 8.74 -11.26 9.91
CA MET A 350 7.82 -10.38 10.63
C MET A 350 7.98 -10.54 12.16
N LEU A 351 8.12 -11.78 12.64
CA LEU A 351 8.42 -12.05 14.05
C LEU A 351 9.81 -11.56 14.46
N TYR A 352 10.79 -11.64 13.55
CA TYR A 352 12.13 -11.09 13.78
C TYR A 352 12.09 -9.56 13.94
N ASN A 353 11.33 -8.88 13.09
CA ASN A 353 11.15 -7.43 13.17
C ASN A 353 10.42 -7.00 14.46
N GLU A 354 9.40 -7.75 14.87
CA GLU A 354 8.72 -7.53 16.15
C GLU A 354 9.68 -7.76 17.33
N TYR A 355 10.52 -8.80 17.28
CA TYR A 355 11.59 -9.02 18.26
C TYR A 355 12.56 -7.85 18.33
N GLN A 356 13.02 -7.33 17.19
CA GLN A 356 13.90 -6.16 17.13
C GLN A 356 13.22 -4.92 17.73
N SER A 357 11.95 -4.68 17.38
CA SER A 357 11.19 -3.57 17.96
C SER A 357 11.05 -3.68 19.48
N ARG A 358 10.90 -4.89 20.04
CA ARG A 358 10.82 -5.10 21.49
C ARG A 358 12.17 -4.97 22.18
N LEU A 359 13.23 -5.49 21.56
CA LEU A 359 14.60 -5.31 22.02
C LEU A 359 14.99 -3.83 22.09
N ASP A 360 14.46 -3.01 21.19
CA ASP A 360 14.69 -1.56 21.18
C ASP A 360 13.87 -0.80 22.25
N ARG A 361 12.66 -1.29 22.60
CA ARG A 361 11.76 -0.67 23.61
C ARG A 361 12.12 -1.03 25.05
N ALA A 362 12.52 -2.27 25.29
CA ALA A 362 13.01 -2.71 26.58
C ALA A 362 14.51 -2.39 26.63
N SER A 363 14.97 -1.59 27.59
CA SER A 363 16.39 -1.48 27.93
C SER A 363 16.92 -2.79 28.56
N GLY A 364 16.66 -3.92 27.91
CA GLY A 364 16.68 -5.27 28.47
C GLY A 364 17.50 -6.24 27.63
N GLU A 365 17.81 -7.38 28.25
CA GLU A 365 18.68 -8.39 27.68
C GLU A 365 17.97 -9.17 26.55
N ARG A 366 18.72 -9.64 25.55
CA ARG A 366 18.23 -10.48 24.44
C ARG A 366 17.31 -11.62 24.89
N SER A 367 17.60 -12.21 26.05
CA SER A 367 16.83 -13.31 26.64
C SER A 367 15.40 -12.89 27.03
N ASP A 368 15.21 -11.67 27.50
CA ASP A 368 13.90 -11.19 27.97
C ASP A 368 12.98 -10.93 26.77
N ALA A 369 13.48 -10.28 25.72
CA ALA A 369 12.73 -10.03 24.48
C ALA A 369 12.32 -11.33 23.78
N LEU A 370 13.20 -12.34 23.75
CA LEU A 370 12.87 -13.68 23.21
C LEU A 370 11.80 -14.37 24.05
N THR A 371 11.90 -14.30 25.38
CA THR A 371 10.92 -14.90 26.29
C THR A 371 9.56 -14.22 26.16
N GLU A 372 9.53 -12.90 26.08
CA GLU A 372 8.31 -12.15 25.89
C GLU A 372 7.62 -12.51 24.57
N LEU A 373 8.35 -12.55 23.46
CA LEU A 373 7.79 -12.94 22.16
C LEU A 373 7.26 -14.40 22.19
N ARG A 374 8.02 -15.31 22.81
CA ARG A 374 7.66 -16.72 22.98
C ARG A 374 6.37 -16.92 23.78
N GLU A 375 6.23 -16.21 24.89
CA GLU A 375 5.12 -16.40 25.83
C GLU A 375 3.87 -15.58 25.45
N THR A 376 4.06 -14.33 25.01
CA THR A 376 2.96 -13.38 24.80
C THR A 376 2.38 -13.40 23.40
N VAL A 377 3.23 -13.58 22.37
CA VAL A 377 2.79 -13.57 20.96
C VAL A 377 2.59 -14.99 20.46
N LEU A 378 3.57 -15.88 20.67
CA LEU A 378 3.43 -17.29 20.27
C LEU A 378 2.63 -18.13 21.28
N GLY A 379 2.32 -17.56 22.45
CA GLY A 379 1.44 -18.16 23.45
C GLY A 379 2.04 -19.28 24.30
N GLY A 380 3.32 -19.62 24.11
CA GLY A 380 4.07 -20.59 24.94
C GLY A 380 3.67 -22.06 24.78
N ARG A 381 2.86 -22.44 23.78
CA ARG A 381 2.31 -23.81 23.63
C ARG A 381 2.77 -24.59 22.42
N PHE A 382 3.64 -24.01 21.60
CA PHE A 382 4.08 -24.62 20.36
C PHE A 382 4.99 -25.84 20.63
N VAL A 383 4.69 -26.91 19.90
CA VAL A 383 5.38 -28.21 19.97
C VAL A 383 5.84 -28.71 18.59
N THR A 384 5.42 -28.04 17.52
CA THR A 384 5.88 -28.28 16.14
C THR A 384 6.05 -26.94 15.43
N ALA A 385 7.09 -26.84 14.59
CA ALA A 385 7.35 -25.67 13.77
C ALA A 385 7.96 -26.11 12.42
N MET A 386 7.46 -25.53 11.34
CA MET A 386 7.92 -25.81 9.98
C MET A 386 7.99 -24.52 9.16
N SER A 387 9.02 -24.42 8.32
CA SER A 387 9.17 -23.43 7.25
C SER A 387 9.12 -24.12 5.89
N GLY A 388 8.44 -23.53 4.91
CA GLY A 388 8.34 -24.07 3.55
C GLY A 388 7.84 -23.04 2.53
N SER A 389 7.51 -23.50 1.32
CA SER A 389 7.08 -22.66 0.16
C SER A 389 8.16 -21.73 -0.44
N ALA A 390 9.21 -21.43 0.31
CA ALA A 390 10.40 -20.69 -0.11
C ALA A 390 11.60 -21.07 0.78
N PRO A 391 12.85 -20.92 0.31
CA PRO A 391 14.04 -21.16 1.13
C PRO A 391 14.13 -20.13 2.28
N ILE A 392 14.67 -20.56 3.43
CA ILE A 392 14.98 -19.71 4.58
C ILE A 392 16.50 -19.53 4.69
N SER A 393 16.95 -18.34 5.08
CA SER A 393 18.38 -18.09 5.31
C SER A 393 18.89 -18.81 6.57
N PRO A 394 20.14 -19.31 6.61
CA PRO A 394 20.71 -19.95 7.79
C PRO A 394 20.63 -19.09 9.06
N GLU A 395 20.78 -17.77 8.94
CA GLU A 395 20.75 -16.83 10.08
C GLU A 395 19.35 -16.75 10.69
N LEU A 396 18.33 -16.58 9.83
CA LEU A 396 16.93 -16.55 10.26
C LEU A 396 16.51 -17.91 10.83
N HIS A 397 16.92 -19.02 10.21
CA HIS A 397 16.68 -20.37 10.73
C HIS A 397 17.24 -20.54 12.15
N GLY A 398 18.53 -20.23 12.34
CA GLY A 398 19.17 -20.32 13.65
C GLY A 398 18.52 -19.43 14.71
N TRP A 399 18.09 -18.22 14.32
CA TRP A 399 17.33 -17.33 15.23
C TRP A 399 15.95 -17.90 15.59
N VAL A 400 15.22 -18.47 14.63
CA VAL A 400 13.91 -19.11 14.91
C VAL A 400 14.11 -20.28 15.87
N GLU A 401 15.13 -21.11 15.69
CA GLU A 401 15.40 -22.20 16.63
C GLU A 401 15.77 -21.71 18.04
N GLU A 402 16.46 -20.57 18.16
CA GLU A 402 16.73 -19.90 19.44
C GLU A 402 15.43 -19.38 20.07
N LEU A 403 14.58 -18.71 19.28
CA LEU A 403 13.28 -18.22 19.72
C LEU A 403 12.38 -19.36 20.21
N LEU A 404 12.28 -20.45 19.46
CA LEU A 404 11.36 -21.54 19.76
C LEU A 404 11.94 -22.53 20.79
N ASP A 405 13.26 -22.55 20.96
CA ASP A 405 13.96 -23.61 21.72
C ASP A 405 13.54 -25.02 21.24
N MET A 406 13.38 -25.18 19.93
CA MET A 406 13.08 -26.43 19.24
C MET A 406 13.59 -26.38 17.79
N HIS A 407 13.74 -27.55 17.16
CA HIS A 407 14.18 -27.63 15.77
C HIS A 407 13.11 -27.04 14.83
N LEU A 408 13.53 -26.18 13.90
CA LEU A 408 12.67 -25.69 12.81
C LEU A 408 12.83 -26.60 11.61
N VAL A 409 11.77 -27.34 11.28
CA VAL A 409 11.74 -28.25 10.13
C VAL A 409 11.65 -27.46 8.83
N GLU A 410 12.48 -27.79 7.84
CA GLU A 410 12.44 -27.21 6.50
C GLU A 410 11.82 -28.19 5.49
N GLY A 411 10.65 -27.85 4.96
CA GLY A 411 9.93 -28.68 3.99
C GLY A 411 10.05 -28.17 2.55
N TYR A 412 10.56 -29.00 1.64
CA TYR A 412 10.52 -28.74 0.20
C TYR A 412 9.52 -29.66 -0.52
N GLY A 413 8.72 -29.04 -1.37
CA GLY A 413 7.76 -29.70 -2.25
C GLY A 413 7.11 -28.73 -3.21
N SER A 414 6.17 -29.24 -3.99
CA SER A 414 5.40 -28.45 -4.96
C SER A 414 3.97 -28.95 -5.05
N THR A 415 3.09 -28.14 -5.64
CA THR A 415 1.72 -28.54 -5.98
C THR A 415 1.72 -29.83 -6.83
N GLU A 416 2.63 -29.91 -7.80
CA GLU A 416 2.72 -31.03 -8.73
C GLU A 416 3.27 -32.31 -8.08
N ALA A 417 4.31 -32.20 -7.22
CA ALA A 417 5.03 -33.37 -6.69
C ALA A 417 4.67 -33.77 -5.25
N GLY A 418 3.98 -32.91 -4.49
CA GLY A 418 3.78 -33.11 -3.06
C GLY A 418 5.09 -32.95 -2.28
N ALA A 419 5.24 -33.72 -1.19
CA ALA A 419 6.46 -33.72 -0.38
C ALA A 419 7.64 -34.35 -1.14
N VAL A 420 8.81 -33.72 -1.12
CA VAL A 420 10.00 -34.26 -1.78
C VAL A 420 11.13 -34.50 -0.77
N PHE A 421 11.60 -33.46 -0.08
CA PHE A 421 12.60 -33.61 0.98
C PHE A 421 12.29 -32.72 2.19
N VAL A 422 12.74 -33.15 3.36
CA VAL A 422 12.62 -32.44 4.65
C VAL A 422 14.00 -32.38 5.28
N ASP A 423 14.46 -31.19 5.67
CA ASP A 423 15.81 -30.94 6.18
C ASP A 423 16.89 -31.50 5.22
N GLY A 424 16.66 -31.31 3.93
CA GLY A 424 17.46 -31.86 2.84
C GLY A 424 17.32 -33.37 2.61
N GLN A 425 16.70 -34.12 3.52
CA GLN A 425 16.53 -35.57 3.40
C GLN A 425 15.31 -35.94 2.54
N VAL A 426 15.53 -36.64 1.43
CA VAL A 426 14.48 -37.16 0.54
C VAL A 426 13.57 -38.12 1.30
N ARG A 427 12.25 -37.95 1.12
CA ARG A 427 11.22 -38.67 1.89
C ARG A 427 10.67 -39.82 1.08
N ARG A 428 10.91 -41.04 1.55
CA ARG A 428 10.50 -42.29 0.90
C ARG A 428 9.65 -43.13 1.86
N PRO A 429 8.33 -43.29 1.63
CA PRO A 429 7.48 -42.56 0.66
C PRO A 429 7.35 -41.05 0.95
N PRO A 430 6.85 -40.22 0.01
CA PRO A 430 6.23 -40.60 -1.27
C PRO A 430 7.20 -40.67 -2.46
N VAL A 431 8.45 -40.21 -2.30
CA VAL A 431 9.42 -40.24 -3.41
C VAL A 431 9.80 -41.70 -3.70
N ILE A 432 9.54 -42.12 -4.94
CA ILE A 432 9.90 -43.45 -5.46
C ILE A 432 11.33 -43.43 -5.99
N ASP A 433 11.69 -42.37 -6.70
CA ASP A 433 13.01 -42.20 -7.28
C ASP A 433 13.29 -40.73 -7.61
N TYR A 434 14.56 -40.35 -7.71
CA TYR A 434 14.97 -39.05 -8.25
C TYR A 434 16.23 -39.18 -9.08
N LYS A 435 16.46 -38.20 -9.95
CA LYS A 435 17.73 -38.04 -10.66
C LYS A 435 18.07 -36.56 -10.83
N LEU A 436 19.36 -36.28 -10.93
CA LEU A 436 19.85 -34.97 -11.31
C LEU A 436 20.16 -34.97 -12.80
N VAL A 437 19.60 -34.01 -13.52
CA VAL A 437 19.89 -33.81 -14.95
C VAL A 437 20.82 -32.62 -15.08
N ASP A 438 21.91 -32.81 -15.81
CA ASP A 438 22.83 -31.72 -16.13
C ASP A 438 22.07 -30.58 -16.81
N VAL A 439 22.43 -29.36 -16.44
CA VAL A 439 21.92 -28.14 -17.06
C VAL A 439 23.13 -27.38 -17.61
N PRO A 440 23.76 -27.80 -18.73
CA PRO A 440 25.04 -27.25 -19.19
C PRO A 440 25.00 -25.75 -19.46
N GLU A 441 23.85 -25.22 -19.90
CA GLU A 441 23.61 -23.78 -20.07
C GLU A 441 23.68 -23.00 -18.75
N LEU A 442 23.36 -23.67 -17.64
CA LEU A 442 23.55 -23.21 -16.27
C LEU A 442 24.65 -23.98 -15.53
N GLY A 443 25.54 -24.69 -16.26
CA GLY A 443 26.81 -25.26 -15.79
C GLY A 443 26.74 -25.98 -14.45
N TYR A 444 25.58 -26.59 -14.22
CA TYR A 444 25.36 -27.56 -13.17
C TYR A 444 25.52 -28.93 -13.81
N PHE A 445 26.48 -29.69 -13.31
CA PHE A 445 26.76 -31.04 -13.79
C PHE A 445 26.76 -32.03 -12.64
N HIS A 446 26.28 -33.25 -12.91
CA HIS A 446 26.36 -34.39 -12.00
C HIS A 446 27.82 -34.75 -11.63
N THR A 447 28.79 -34.30 -12.41
CA THR A 447 30.23 -34.47 -12.14
C THR A 447 30.84 -33.40 -11.23
N ASP A 448 30.07 -32.39 -10.83
CA ASP A 448 30.56 -31.27 -10.04
C ASP A 448 31.15 -31.70 -8.68
N ARG A 449 32.01 -30.83 -8.14
CA ARG A 449 32.70 -31.00 -6.85
C ARG A 449 32.53 -29.72 -6.02
N PRO A 450 32.36 -29.82 -4.68
CA PRO A 450 32.42 -31.03 -3.87
C PRO A 450 31.23 -31.99 -4.06
N HIS A 451 30.09 -31.50 -4.58
CA HIS A 451 28.85 -32.27 -4.74
C HIS A 451 28.32 -32.23 -6.18
N PRO A 452 27.70 -33.33 -6.68
CA PRO A 452 26.91 -33.32 -7.92
C PRO A 452 25.81 -32.25 -7.89
N ARG A 453 25.57 -31.56 -9.01
CA ARG A 453 24.50 -30.55 -9.13
C ARG A 453 23.71 -30.71 -10.42
N GLY A 454 22.42 -30.39 -10.41
CA GLY A 454 21.59 -30.45 -11.61
C GLY A 454 20.14 -30.11 -11.34
N GLU A 455 19.33 -30.12 -12.40
CA GLU A 455 17.87 -30.04 -12.26
C GLU A 455 17.36 -31.31 -11.58
N LEU A 456 16.56 -31.12 -10.53
CA LEU A 456 15.92 -32.21 -9.82
C LEU A 456 14.74 -32.76 -10.64
N LEU A 457 14.83 -34.04 -10.99
CA LEU A 457 13.73 -34.79 -11.58
C LEU A 457 13.25 -35.85 -10.60
N VAL A 458 11.94 -35.94 -10.35
CA VAL A 458 11.37 -36.82 -9.32
C VAL A 458 10.29 -37.74 -9.86
N LYS A 459 10.25 -38.96 -9.33
CA LYS A 459 9.10 -39.87 -9.35
C LYS A 459 8.56 -39.96 -7.94
N SER A 460 7.27 -39.70 -7.76
CA SER A 460 6.61 -39.71 -6.46
C SER A 460 5.23 -40.34 -6.60
N GLU A 461 4.80 -41.05 -5.55
CA GLU A 461 3.42 -41.55 -5.41
C GLU A 461 2.40 -40.41 -5.37
N GLN A 462 2.86 -39.19 -5.08
CA GLN A 462 2.02 -37.99 -5.01
C GLN A 462 2.09 -37.12 -6.27
N LEU A 463 2.64 -37.59 -7.38
CA LEU A 463 2.64 -36.80 -8.61
C LEU A 463 1.21 -36.54 -9.10
N PHE A 464 0.93 -35.29 -9.49
CA PHE A 464 -0.26 -34.96 -10.25
C PHE A 464 -0.29 -35.71 -11.61
N PRO A 465 -1.48 -36.03 -12.15
CA PRO A 465 -1.59 -36.65 -13.47
C PRO A 465 -1.34 -35.66 -14.62
N GLY A 466 -1.29 -34.34 -14.33
CA GLY A 466 -1.02 -33.29 -15.30
C GLY A 466 -1.82 -32.01 -15.05
N TYR A 467 -1.73 -31.09 -16.01
CA TYR A 467 -2.52 -29.85 -16.02
C TYR A 467 -3.82 -30.03 -16.80
N TYR A 468 -4.91 -29.54 -16.22
CA TYR A 468 -6.27 -29.63 -16.76
C TYR A 468 -6.36 -28.98 -18.15
N LYS A 469 -6.92 -29.70 -19.13
CA LYS A 469 -7.06 -29.26 -20.54
C LYS A 469 -5.76 -28.74 -21.18
N ARG A 470 -4.59 -29.20 -20.72
CA ARG A 470 -3.26 -28.78 -21.21
C ARG A 470 -2.32 -29.98 -21.42
N PRO A 471 -2.64 -30.90 -22.36
CA PRO A 471 -1.83 -32.11 -22.59
C PRO A 471 -0.41 -31.81 -23.08
N ASP A 472 -0.22 -30.80 -23.94
CA ASP A 472 1.11 -30.44 -24.46
C ASP A 472 2.03 -29.92 -23.35
N VAL A 473 1.50 -29.05 -22.49
CA VAL A 473 2.23 -28.53 -21.32
C VAL A 473 2.52 -29.65 -20.33
N THR A 474 1.57 -30.56 -20.13
CA THR A 474 1.75 -31.74 -19.27
C THR A 474 2.89 -32.61 -19.78
N ALA A 475 2.89 -32.97 -21.07
CA ALA A 475 3.93 -33.81 -21.67
C ALA A 475 5.32 -33.19 -21.53
N ALA A 476 5.45 -31.86 -21.62
CA ALA A 476 6.72 -31.16 -21.45
C ALA A 476 7.29 -31.22 -20.02
N MET A 477 6.45 -31.45 -19.00
CA MET A 477 6.88 -31.55 -17.60
C MET A 477 7.44 -32.92 -17.23
N PHE A 478 7.23 -33.93 -18.07
CA PHE A 478 7.77 -35.27 -17.83
C PHE A 478 8.86 -35.59 -18.85
N ASP A 479 9.84 -36.38 -18.44
CA ASP A 479 10.80 -36.97 -19.38
C ASP A 479 10.33 -38.32 -19.93
N GLU A 480 11.13 -38.91 -20.83
CA GLU A 480 10.81 -40.19 -21.49
C GLU A 480 10.70 -41.37 -20.51
N ASP A 481 11.32 -41.25 -19.33
CA ASP A 481 11.29 -42.26 -18.27
C ASP A 481 10.14 -42.03 -17.28
N GLY A 482 9.38 -40.93 -17.41
CA GLY A 482 8.28 -40.57 -16.53
C GLY A 482 8.70 -39.85 -15.23
N PHE A 483 9.88 -39.22 -15.18
CA PHE A 483 10.23 -38.31 -14.10
C PHE A 483 9.64 -36.92 -14.35
N TYR A 484 9.08 -36.33 -13.30
CA TYR A 484 8.63 -34.94 -13.31
C TYR A 484 9.81 -33.98 -13.17
N ARG A 485 9.87 -32.99 -14.05
CA ARG A 485 10.84 -31.90 -14.04
C ARG A 485 10.38 -30.82 -13.07
N THR A 486 11.06 -30.68 -11.94
CA THR A 486 10.69 -29.66 -10.94
C THR A 486 10.98 -28.25 -11.43
N GLY A 487 11.93 -28.09 -12.36
CA GLY A 487 12.47 -26.80 -12.75
C GLY A 487 13.39 -26.17 -11.70
N ASP A 488 13.71 -26.90 -10.62
CA ASP A 488 14.55 -26.46 -9.51
C ASP A 488 15.93 -27.17 -9.58
N ILE A 489 16.98 -26.43 -9.29
CA ILE A 489 18.37 -26.89 -9.25
C ILE A 489 18.73 -27.25 -7.81
N VAL A 490 19.34 -28.43 -7.62
CA VAL A 490 19.80 -28.90 -6.30
C VAL A 490 21.25 -29.40 -6.34
N ALA A 491 21.90 -29.45 -5.18
CA ALA A 491 23.13 -30.22 -4.94
C ALA A 491 22.82 -31.53 -4.21
N GLU A 492 23.50 -32.61 -4.55
CA GLU A 492 23.44 -33.88 -3.82
C GLU A 492 24.60 -33.98 -2.81
N LEU A 493 24.30 -33.70 -1.54
CA LEU A 493 25.29 -33.67 -0.46
C LEU A 493 25.71 -35.09 -0.02
N GLY A 494 24.82 -36.06 -0.21
CA GLY A 494 25.00 -37.47 0.09
C GLY A 494 23.79 -38.29 -0.39
N PRO A 495 23.76 -39.61 -0.17
CA PRO A 495 22.63 -40.45 -0.57
C PRO A 495 21.31 -39.92 0.01
N ASP A 496 20.33 -39.64 -0.86
CA ASP A 496 19.03 -39.07 -0.50
C ASP A 496 19.13 -37.73 0.27
N HIS A 497 20.26 -36.99 0.21
CA HIS A 497 20.44 -35.69 0.86
C HIS A 497 20.66 -34.60 -0.20
N LEU A 498 19.66 -33.75 -0.39
CA LEU A 498 19.60 -32.71 -1.40
C LEU A 498 19.56 -31.32 -0.76
N GLU A 499 20.23 -30.36 -1.37
CA GLU A 499 20.20 -28.94 -1.00
C GLU A 499 19.65 -28.12 -2.17
N TYR A 500 18.61 -27.32 -1.92
CA TYR A 500 18.07 -26.42 -2.94
C TYR A 500 19.06 -25.31 -3.26
N LEU A 501 19.29 -25.04 -4.56
CA LEU A 501 20.22 -24.01 -5.01
C LEU A 501 19.55 -22.87 -5.77
N ASP A 502 18.69 -23.18 -6.75
CA ASP A 502 18.23 -22.20 -7.73
C ASP A 502 17.06 -22.69 -8.59
N ARG A 503 16.60 -21.88 -9.56
CA ARG A 503 15.65 -22.29 -10.62
C ARG A 503 16.28 -22.34 -12.02
N ARG A 504 15.89 -23.35 -12.80
CA ARG A 504 16.39 -23.59 -14.17
C ARG A 504 16.11 -22.45 -15.16
N ASN A 505 14.98 -21.75 -15.04
CA ASN A 505 14.54 -20.79 -16.06
C ASN A 505 15.06 -19.35 -15.88
N ASN A 506 16.09 -19.12 -15.05
CA ASN A 506 16.60 -17.77 -14.71
C ASN A 506 15.52 -16.82 -14.18
N VAL A 507 14.45 -17.39 -13.62
CA VAL A 507 13.40 -16.68 -12.90
C VAL A 507 13.71 -16.90 -11.43
N LEU A 508 14.30 -15.90 -10.80
CA LEU A 508 14.58 -15.88 -9.38
C LEU A 508 13.30 -15.49 -8.66
N LYS A 509 12.99 -16.14 -7.53
CA LYS A 509 11.92 -15.69 -6.64
C LYS A 509 12.60 -14.96 -5.49
N LEU A 510 12.42 -13.65 -5.37
CA LEU A 510 12.97 -12.87 -4.26
C LEU A 510 12.18 -13.14 -2.97
N ALA A 511 12.71 -12.75 -1.81
CA ALA A 511 12.11 -13.04 -0.49
C ALA A 511 10.65 -12.56 -0.35
N GLN A 512 10.29 -11.47 -1.03
CA GLN A 512 8.93 -10.93 -1.09
C GLN A 512 7.94 -11.77 -1.92
N GLY A 513 8.41 -12.84 -2.56
CA GLY A 513 7.59 -13.75 -3.37
C GLY A 513 7.48 -13.37 -4.85
N GLU A 514 8.02 -12.20 -5.23
CA GLU A 514 8.04 -11.70 -6.61
C GLU A 514 9.07 -12.44 -7.48
N PHE A 515 8.71 -12.64 -8.75
CA PHE A 515 9.54 -13.34 -9.72
C PHE A 515 10.32 -12.37 -10.61
N VAL A 516 11.64 -12.50 -10.63
CA VAL A 516 12.56 -11.65 -11.40
C VAL A 516 13.27 -12.47 -12.46
N THR A 517 13.12 -12.05 -13.72
CA THR A 517 13.76 -12.73 -14.86
C THR A 517 15.11 -12.07 -15.17
N VAL A 518 16.19 -12.54 -14.54
CA VAL A 518 17.51 -11.89 -14.61
C VAL A 518 18.07 -11.78 -16.04
N SER A 519 17.72 -12.69 -16.94
CA SER A 519 18.15 -12.64 -18.34
C SER A 519 17.51 -11.50 -19.14
N LYS A 520 16.26 -11.14 -18.82
CA LYS A 520 15.57 -9.98 -19.40
C LYS A 520 16.23 -8.70 -18.91
N LEU A 521 16.55 -8.63 -17.63
CA LEU A 521 17.16 -7.46 -16.99
C LEU A 521 18.60 -7.24 -17.45
N GLU A 522 19.40 -8.30 -17.58
CA GLU A 522 20.75 -8.21 -18.16
C GLU A 522 20.72 -7.63 -19.57
N ALA A 523 19.78 -8.05 -20.43
CA ALA A 523 19.64 -7.50 -21.78
C ALA A 523 19.28 -6.01 -21.79
N VAL A 524 18.57 -5.53 -20.77
CA VAL A 524 18.28 -4.10 -20.58
C VAL A 524 19.54 -3.36 -20.14
N PHE A 525 20.25 -3.86 -19.13
CA PHE A 525 21.45 -3.20 -18.59
C PHE A 525 22.69 -3.30 -19.49
N ASP A 526 22.74 -4.26 -20.42
CA ASP A 526 23.80 -4.34 -21.45
C ASP A 526 23.77 -3.12 -22.40
N SER A 527 22.67 -2.37 -22.44
CA SER A 527 22.55 -1.11 -23.19
C SER A 527 23.03 0.13 -22.43
N ALA A 528 23.46 -0.02 -21.17
CA ALA A 528 23.91 1.09 -20.35
C ALA A 528 25.27 1.66 -20.84
N PRO A 529 25.42 2.97 -21.06
CA PRO A 529 26.62 3.55 -21.72
C PRO A 529 27.98 3.23 -21.08
N LEU A 530 28.02 3.03 -19.76
CA LEU A 530 29.27 2.76 -19.02
C LEU A 530 29.51 1.27 -18.74
N VAL A 531 28.61 0.41 -19.19
CA VAL A 531 28.66 -1.04 -19.01
C VAL A 531 29.14 -1.68 -20.29
N ARG A 532 30.25 -2.40 -20.23
CA ARG A 532 30.74 -3.24 -21.33
C ARG A 532 30.09 -4.62 -21.32
N GLN A 533 29.93 -5.21 -20.13
CA GLN A 533 29.24 -6.47 -19.88
C GLN A 533 28.68 -6.45 -18.47
N ILE A 534 27.53 -7.09 -18.23
CA ILE A 534 26.92 -7.23 -16.92
C ILE A 534 26.49 -8.66 -16.64
N TYR A 535 26.65 -9.11 -15.41
CA TYR A 535 26.07 -10.34 -14.88
C TYR A 535 25.20 -9.99 -13.69
N LEU A 536 23.90 -10.27 -13.76
CA LEU A 536 23.00 -10.05 -12.63
C LEU A 536 22.96 -11.27 -11.73
N TYR A 537 22.95 -10.99 -10.44
CA TYR A 537 22.89 -11.97 -9.39
C TYR A 537 21.70 -11.67 -8.47
N GLY A 538 20.99 -12.71 -8.07
CA GLY A 538 19.99 -12.58 -7.04
C GLY A 538 20.00 -13.83 -6.18
N ASN A 539 19.80 -13.64 -4.89
CA ASN A 539 19.62 -14.70 -3.92
C ASN A 539 18.14 -14.73 -3.53
N SER A 540 17.51 -15.92 -3.58
CA SER A 540 16.07 -16.06 -3.29
C SER A 540 15.71 -15.74 -1.83
N ALA A 541 16.70 -15.71 -0.93
CA ALA A 541 16.55 -15.27 0.46
C ALA A 541 16.68 -13.75 0.64
N ARG A 542 16.84 -12.96 -0.43
CA ARG A 542 17.04 -11.49 -0.40
C ARG A 542 15.96 -10.78 -1.20
N SER A 543 15.72 -9.50 -0.89
CA SER A 543 14.65 -8.70 -1.50
C SER A 543 15.05 -7.84 -2.71
N TYR A 544 16.33 -7.84 -3.08
CA TYR A 544 16.91 -7.03 -4.16
C TYR A 544 18.03 -7.79 -4.89
N LEU A 545 18.43 -7.31 -6.08
CA LEU A 545 19.51 -7.89 -6.89
C LEU A 545 20.88 -7.27 -6.60
N LEU A 546 21.95 -7.98 -6.95
CA LEU A 546 23.32 -7.49 -7.11
C LEU A 546 23.82 -7.71 -8.54
N ALA A 547 24.98 -7.17 -8.90
CA ALA A 547 25.59 -7.43 -10.20
C ALA A 547 27.12 -7.55 -10.18
N VAL A 548 27.68 -8.03 -11.28
CA VAL A 548 29.08 -7.87 -11.64
C VAL A 548 29.13 -7.08 -12.93
N VAL A 549 29.86 -5.97 -12.92
CA VAL A 549 29.94 -5.05 -14.06
C VAL A 549 31.37 -5.01 -14.58
N VAL A 550 31.52 -5.30 -15.87
CA VAL A 550 32.73 -4.97 -16.62
C VAL A 550 32.54 -3.56 -17.18
N PRO A 551 33.33 -2.55 -16.76
CA PRO A 551 33.19 -1.20 -17.26
C PRO A 551 33.72 -1.03 -18.69
N THR A 552 33.28 0.03 -19.36
CA THR A 552 33.94 0.52 -20.58
C THR A 552 35.28 1.21 -20.24
N GLU A 553 36.15 1.42 -21.24
CA GLU A 553 37.39 2.19 -21.05
C GLU A 553 37.10 3.65 -20.64
N GLU A 554 35.97 4.19 -21.09
CA GLU A 554 35.47 5.51 -20.69
C GLU A 554 35.06 5.56 -19.22
N ALA A 555 34.41 4.50 -18.72
CA ALA A 555 34.07 4.37 -17.30
C ALA A 555 35.32 4.25 -16.41
N LEU A 556 36.35 3.51 -16.86
CA LEU A 556 37.62 3.36 -16.14
C LEU A 556 38.47 4.64 -16.08
N ALA A 557 38.21 5.61 -16.95
CA ALA A 557 38.87 6.91 -16.94
C ALA A 557 38.27 7.89 -15.91
N GLN A 558 37.17 7.52 -15.25
CA GLN A 558 36.50 8.31 -14.21
C GLN A 558 37.19 8.16 -12.85
N GLY A 559 37.07 9.19 -12.00
CA GLY A 559 37.65 9.20 -10.65
C GLY A 559 37.00 8.18 -9.70
N ASP A 560 35.66 8.05 -9.75
CA ASP A 560 34.89 7.02 -9.05
C ASP A 560 34.11 6.18 -10.06
N VAL A 561 34.70 5.07 -10.45
CA VAL A 561 34.15 4.13 -11.45
C VAL A 561 32.84 3.51 -10.98
N LYS A 562 32.69 3.25 -9.66
CA LYS A 562 31.52 2.57 -9.11
C LYS A 562 30.32 3.53 -9.08
N ALA A 563 30.53 4.78 -8.65
CA ALA A 563 29.50 5.81 -8.70
C ALA A 563 28.96 6.05 -10.13
N ALA A 564 29.86 6.22 -11.10
CA ALA A 564 29.48 6.51 -12.48
C ALA A 564 28.66 5.36 -13.11
N ILE A 565 29.03 4.12 -12.84
CA ILE A 565 28.30 2.94 -13.33
C ILE A 565 26.93 2.82 -12.66
N ALA A 566 26.83 3.08 -11.35
CA ALA A 566 25.56 3.05 -10.63
C ALA A 566 24.55 4.03 -11.25
N GLU A 567 25.00 5.28 -11.50
CA GLU A 567 24.20 6.30 -12.16
C GLU A 567 23.76 5.85 -13.58
N SER A 568 24.68 5.23 -14.33
CA SER A 568 24.40 4.69 -15.67
C SER A 568 23.36 3.57 -15.65
N LEU A 569 23.42 2.65 -14.68
CA LEU A 569 22.45 1.58 -14.50
C LEU A 569 21.08 2.14 -14.11
N GLN A 570 21.02 3.07 -13.16
CA GLN A 570 19.77 3.72 -12.75
C GLN A 570 19.12 4.50 -13.90
N ARG A 571 19.89 5.23 -14.71
CA ARG A 571 19.37 5.95 -15.88
C ARG A 571 18.78 4.99 -16.92
N THR A 572 19.43 3.84 -17.12
CA THR A 572 18.98 2.78 -18.02
C THR A 572 17.71 2.11 -17.49
N ALA A 573 17.64 1.82 -16.19
CA ALA A 573 16.44 1.28 -15.53
C ALA A 573 15.24 2.23 -15.64
N ARG A 574 15.45 3.52 -15.37
CA ARG A 574 14.41 4.57 -15.52
C ARG A 574 13.89 4.65 -16.94
N THR A 575 14.79 4.56 -17.94
CA THR A 575 14.42 4.58 -19.36
C THR A 575 13.61 3.34 -19.76
N ALA A 576 13.89 2.20 -19.14
CA ALA A 576 13.25 0.91 -19.45
C ALA A 576 12.01 0.59 -18.59
N GLY A 577 11.61 1.47 -17.65
CA GLY A 577 10.45 1.27 -16.79
C GLY A 577 10.57 0.08 -15.84
N LEU A 578 11.80 -0.24 -15.40
CA LEU A 578 12.04 -1.34 -14.46
C LEU A 578 11.56 -0.98 -13.05
N GLN A 579 11.05 -1.97 -12.32
CA GLN A 579 10.67 -1.82 -10.92
C GLN A 579 11.92 -1.69 -10.03
N SER A 580 11.79 -1.07 -8.85
CA SER A 580 12.92 -0.84 -7.95
C SER A 580 13.67 -2.12 -7.54
N TYR A 581 12.94 -3.23 -7.34
CA TYR A 581 13.52 -4.54 -7.02
C TYR A 581 14.20 -5.24 -8.22
N GLU A 582 14.03 -4.73 -9.43
CA GLU A 582 14.72 -5.20 -10.65
C GLU A 582 16.05 -4.47 -10.90
N ILE A 583 16.37 -3.44 -10.10
CA ILE A 583 17.61 -2.67 -10.20
C ILE A 583 18.66 -3.28 -9.26
N PRO A 584 19.90 -3.55 -9.72
CA PRO A 584 20.97 -4.02 -8.85
C PRO A 584 21.30 -2.95 -7.82
N ARG A 585 21.20 -3.31 -6.54
CA ARG A 585 21.43 -2.38 -5.44
C ARG A 585 22.91 -2.06 -5.25
N ASP A 586 23.77 -3.05 -5.49
CA ASP A 586 25.22 -2.88 -5.52
C ASP A 586 25.85 -3.89 -6.50
N PHE A 587 27.13 -3.70 -6.82
CA PHE A 587 27.85 -4.53 -7.78
C PHE A 587 29.36 -4.60 -7.57
N LEU A 588 29.96 -5.68 -8.07
CA LEU A 588 31.40 -5.85 -8.16
C LEU A 588 31.92 -5.26 -9.47
N ILE A 589 33.03 -4.51 -9.41
CA ILE A 589 33.76 -4.07 -10.61
C ILE A 589 34.71 -5.18 -11.06
N GLU A 590 34.60 -5.55 -12.34
CA GLU A 590 35.52 -6.46 -13.01
C GLU A 590 36.29 -5.71 -14.12
N THR A 591 37.61 -5.73 -14.08
CA THR A 591 38.45 -5.05 -15.10
C THR A 591 38.81 -5.96 -16.26
N THR A 592 38.61 -7.27 -16.11
CA THR A 592 38.86 -8.28 -17.12
C THR A 592 37.54 -8.69 -17.79
N PRO A 593 37.33 -8.38 -19.09
CA PRO A 593 36.09 -8.75 -19.77
C PRO A 593 35.78 -10.25 -19.70
N PHE A 594 34.50 -10.60 -19.66
CA PHE A 594 34.05 -11.98 -19.82
C PHE A 594 34.39 -12.43 -21.24
N THR A 595 35.15 -13.51 -21.38
CA THR A 595 35.60 -14.03 -22.67
C THR A 595 35.40 -15.55 -22.74
N LEU A 596 35.53 -16.10 -23.95
CA LEU A 596 35.63 -17.55 -24.14
C LEU A 596 36.91 -18.11 -23.49
N GLU A 597 38.00 -17.35 -23.53
CA GLU A 597 39.34 -17.75 -23.06
C GLU A 597 39.43 -17.85 -21.54
N ASN A 598 38.73 -16.97 -20.81
CA ASN A 598 38.59 -17.06 -19.35
C ASN A 598 37.38 -17.89 -18.90
N GLY A 599 36.64 -18.49 -19.84
CA GLY A 599 35.51 -19.38 -19.56
C GLY A 599 34.25 -18.69 -19.03
N LEU A 600 34.20 -17.36 -18.96
CA LEU A 600 33.04 -16.62 -18.45
C LEU A 600 31.97 -16.36 -19.54
N LEU A 601 32.28 -16.66 -20.80
CA LEU A 601 31.32 -16.79 -21.89
C LEU A 601 31.29 -18.20 -22.47
N THR A 602 30.09 -18.65 -22.87
CA THR A 602 29.86 -19.91 -23.61
C THR A 602 30.36 -19.81 -25.06
N GLY A 603 30.49 -20.96 -25.76
CA GLY A 603 30.89 -21.08 -27.17
C GLY A 603 30.16 -20.16 -28.17
N ILE A 604 28.96 -19.71 -27.82
CA ILE A 604 28.10 -18.80 -28.59
C ILE A 604 28.07 -17.37 -28.02
N ARG A 605 29.07 -17.00 -27.19
CA ARG A 605 29.26 -15.67 -26.57
C ARG A 605 28.14 -15.21 -25.63
N LYS A 606 27.33 -16.12 -25.10
CA LYS A 606 26.39 -15.83 -23.98
C LYS A 606 27.11 -15.98 -22.65
N LEU A 607 26.66 -15.23 -21.63
CA LEU A 607 27.14 -15.33 -20.26
C LEU A 607 27.12 -16.80 -19.79
N ALA A 608 28.28 -17.32 -19.43
CA ALA A 608 28.38 -18.58 -18.71
C ALA A 608 28.06 -18.29 -17.24
N ARG A 609 26.78 -18.03 -16.94
CA ARG A 609 26.19 -17.86 -15.58
C ARG A 609 26.78 -18.76 -14.48
N PRO A 610 27.14 -20.02 -14.72
CA PRO A 610 27.61 -20.95 -13.69
C PRO A 610 29.05 -20.67 -13.34
N ASN A 611 29.86 -20.40 -14.37
CA ASN A 611 31.25 -19.99 -14.21
C ASN A 611 31.30 -18.59 -13.59
N LEU A 612 30.39 -17.70 -13.96
CA LEU A 612 30.20 -16.40 -13.32
C LEU A 612 29.78 -16.54 -11.85
N LYS A 613 28.82 -17.42 -11.52
CA LYS A 613 28.40 -17.71 -10.14
C LYS A 613 29.53 -18.34 -9.32
N THR A 614 30.28 -19.29 -9.88
CA THR A 614 31.45 -19.88 -9.21
C THR A 614 32.57 -18.86 -8.99
N HIS A 615 32.78 -17.96 -9.94
CA HIS A 615 33.87 -16.98 -9.89
C HIS A 615 33.54 -15.78 -8.98
N TYR A 616 32.30 -15.26 -9.03
CA TYR A 616 31.88 -14.05 -8.31
C TYR A 616 30.94 -14.30 -7.13
N GLY A 617 30.26 -15.45 -7.07
CA GLY A 617 29.23 -15.77 -6.08
C GLY A 617 29.66 -15.56 -4.63
N PRO A 618 30.82 -16.06 -4.16
CA PRO A 618 31.28 -15.83 -2.80
C PRO A 618 31.38 -14.34 -2.43
N ARG A 619 31.89 -13.51 -3.35
CA ARG A 619 32.03 -12.06 -3.16
C ARG A 619 30.69 -11.33 -3.23
N LEU A 620 29.73 -11.86 -4.00
CA LEU A 620 28.37 -11.33 -4.08
C LEU A 620 27.55 -11.67 -2.83
N GLU A 621 27.70 -12.88 -2.28
CA GLU A 621 27.07 -13.26 -1.00
C GLU A 621 27.69 -12.50 0.18
N GLU A 622 29.01 -12.31 0.18
CA GLU A 622 29.68 -11.43 1.14
C GLU A 622 29.16 -10.00 1.03
N LEU A 623 28.98 -9.47 -0.17
CA LEU A 623 28.37 -8.15 -0.38
C LEU A 623 26.92 -8.08 0.12
N TYR A 624 26.11 -9.13 -0.05
CA TYR A 624 24.77 -9.19 0.55
C TYR A 624 24.81 -9.16 2.09
N ALA A 625 25.73 -9.91 2.69
CA ALA A 625 25.91 -9.94 4.14
C ALA A 625 26.39 -8.57 4.66
N GLU A 626 27.38 -7.97 4.00
CA GLU A 626 27.88 -6.63 4.31
C GLU A 626 26.79 -5.55 4.21
N LEU A 627 25.91 -5.63 3.20
CA LEU A 627 24.80 -4.69 3.06
C LEU A 627 23.74 -4.89 4.16
N ALA A 628 23.39 -6.14 4.50
CA ALA A 628 22.39 -6.44 5.51
C ALA A 628 22.87 -6.09 6.94
N ASP A 629 24.09 -6.52 7.29
CA ASP A 629 24.72 -6.19 8.57
C ASP A 629 25.07 -4.71 8.63
N GLY A 630 25.49 -4.11 7.51
CA GLY A 630 25.77 -2.69 7.37
C GLY A 630 24.56 -1.85 7.68
N GLN A 631 23.41 -2.08 7.03
CA GLN A 631 22.21 -1.27 7.26
C GLN A 631 21.64 -1.41 8.67
N ALA A 632 21.55 -2.64 9.20
CA ALA A 632 21.00 -2.88 10.54
C ALA A 632 21.95 -2.43 11.66
N SER A 633 23.26 -2.49 11.44
CA SER A 633 24.25 -1.94 12.37
C SER A 633 24.31 -0.42 12.29
N GLU A 634 24.18 0.14 11.08
CA GLU A 634 24.17 1.59 10.85
C GLU A 634 22.93 2.23 11.47
N LEU A 635 21.73 1.70 11.25
CA LEU A 635 20.51 2.22 11.91
C LEU A 635 20.59 2.13 13.44
N ARG A 636 21.14 1.04 13.99
CA ARG A 636 21.36 0.91 15.44
C ARG A 636 22.42 1.88 15.95
N GLU A 637 23.53 2.04 15.23
CA GLU A 637 24.58 3.00 15.58
C GLU A 637 24.05 4.43 15.54
N LEU A 638 23.27 4.78 14.50
CA LEU A 638 22.65 6.08 14.34
C LEU A 638 21.65 6.37 15.47
N ARG A 639 20.80 5.40 15.86
CA ARG A 639 19.89 5.55 17.01
C ARG A 639 20.62 5.69 18.35
N GLN A 640 21.71 4.94 18.57
CA GLN A 640 22.43 4.94 19.86
C GLN A 640 23.46 6.06 20.00
N ARG A 641 24.10 6.46 18.90
CA ARG A 641 25.26 7.37 18.89
C ARG A 641 25.16 8.47 17.83
N GLY A 642 24.19 8.42 16.93
CA GLY A 642 24.04 9.42 15.85
C GLY A 642 23.87 10.84 16.37
N ALA A 643 23.27 11.01 17.57
CA ALA A 643 23.20 12.29 18.26
C ALA A 643 24.58 12.89 18.62
N GLN A 644 25.61 12.06 18.79
CA GLN A 644 26.96 12.43 19.23
C GLN A 644 27.93 12.67 18.06
N ALA A 645 27.56 12.21 16.85
CA ALA A 645 28.30 12.44 15.61
C ALA A 645 27.89 13.79 14.96
N PRO A 646 28.68 14.30 13.99
CA PRO A 646 28.30 15.48 13.20
C PRO A 646 26.94 15.26 12.56
N VAL A 647 26.06 16.25 12.63
CA VAL A 647 24.65 16.07 12.24
C VAL A 647 24.52 15.73 10.76
N LEU A 648 25.31 16.38 9.90
CA LEU A 648 25.33 16.10 8.46
C LEU A 648 25.72 14.67 8.13
N GLU A 649 26.71 14.12 8.85
CA GLU A 649 27.13 12.74 8.68
C GLU A 649 25.99 11.79 9.06
N THR A 650 25.37 12.01 10.22
CA THR A 650 24.24 11.20 10.71
C THR A 650 23.01 11.29 9.80
N VAL A 651 22.66 12.48 9.30
CA VAL A 651 21.53 12.69 8.36
C VAL A 651 21.78 11.94 7.05
N SER A 652 22.98 12.04 6.50
CA SER A 652 23.34 11.38 5.24
C SER A 652 23.33 9.85 5.39
N ARG A 653 23.91 9.34 6.49
CA ARG A 653 23.91 7.91 6.82
C ARG A 653 22.50 7.37 7.08
N ALA A 654 21.65 8.14 7.77
CA ALA A 654 20.26 7.77 8.00
C ALA A 654 19.45 7.71 6.68
N ALA A 655 19.65 8.67 5.77
CA ALA A 655 19.01 8.65 4.45
C ALA A 655 19.45 7.43 3.63
N GLY A 656 20.77 7.12 3.64
CA GLY A 656 21.33 5.95 2.96
C GLY A 656 20.85 4.62 3.52
N ALA A 657 20.79 4.50 4.84
CA ALA A 657 20.31 3.29 5.49
C ALA A 657 18.81 3.05 5.26
N LEU A 658 18.01 4.11 5.15
CA LEU A 658 16.55 4.01 4.98
C LEU A 658 16.14 3.80 3.52
N LEU A 659 16.78 4.52 2.58
CA LEU A 659 16.48 4.45 1.14
C LEU A 659 17.32 3.39 0.41
N GLY A 660 18.35 2.86 1.06
CA GLY A 660 19.24 1.88 0.46
C GLY A 660 20.15 2.42 -0.64
N ALA A 661 20.37 3.73 -0.65
CA ALA A 661 21.22 4.44 -1.59
C ALA A 661 22.71 4.13 -1.33
N GLY A 662 23.52 4.06 -2.39
CA GLY A 662 24.94 3.80 -2.28
C GLY A 662 25.70 5.01 -1.71
N ALA A 663 26.87 4.80 -1.11
CA ALA A 663 27.68 5.89 -0.50
C ALA A 663 28.03 7.03 -1.47
N ALA A 664 28.02 6.78 -2.79
CA ALA A 664 28.24 7.79 -3.81
C ALA A 664 27.07 8.77 -3.98
N ASP A 665 25.84 8.31 -3.72
CA ASP A 665 24.61 9.09 -3.86
C ASP A 665 24.38 10.01 -2.63
N LEU A 666 24.99 9.69 -1.48
CA LEU A 666 24.86 10.40 -0.21
C LEU A 666 25.75 11.66 -0.11
N GLN A 667 25.76 12.47 -1.15
CA GLN A 667 26.46 13.75 -1.12
C GLN A 667 25.68 14.77 -0.26
N PRO A 668 26.36 15.72 0.41
CA PRO A 668 25.70 16.76 1.18
C PRO A 668 24.68 17.59 0.39
N ASP A 669 24.89 17.74 -0.92
CA ASP A 669 24.02 18.46 -1.84
C ASP A 669 22.94 17.59 -2.51
N ALA A 670 22.85 16.30 -2.15
CA ALA A 670 21.79 15.41 -2.63
C ALA A 670 20.45 15.74 -1.97
N HIS A 671 19.36 15.61 -2.72
CA HIS A 671 17.99 15.75 -2.20
C HIS A 671 17.41 14.39 -1.83
N PHE A 672 16.64 14.32 -0.74
CA PHE A 672 16.02 13.07 -0.29
C PHE A 672 15.13 12.40 -1.36
N THR A 673 14.45 13.21 -2.19
CA THR A 673 13.63 12.74 -3.31
C THR A 673 14.45 12.14 -4.45
N ASP A 674 15.66 12.66 -4.68
CA ASP A 674 16.54 12.19 -5.74
C ASP A 674 17.17 10.82 -5.39
N LEU A 675 17.27 10.54 -4.08
CA LEU A 675 17.67 9.25 -3.52
C LEU A 675 16.57 8.17 -3.58
N GLY A 676 15.43 8.48 -4.22
CA GLY A 676 14.29 7.56 -4.34
C GLY A 676 13.32 7.60 -3.16
N GLY A 677 13.41 8.62 -2.30
CA GLY A 677 12.45 8.84 -1.22
C GLY A 677 11.14 9.45 -1.71
N ASP A 678 10.01 8.94 -1.21
CA ASP A 678 8.68 9.52 -1.38
C ASP A 678 8.16 10.14 -0.06
N SER A 679 6.94 10.66 -0.04
CA SER A 679 6.36 11.29 1.17
C SER A 679 6.19 10.33 2.34
N LEU A 680 6.04 9.02 2.10
CA LEU A 680 5.90 8.01 3.15
C LEU A 680 7.27 7.60 3.73
N SER A 681 8.25 7.45 2.83
CA SER A 681 9.66 7.23 3.20
C SER A 681 10.23 8.46 3.92
N ALA A 682 9.81 9.66 3.52
CA ALA A 682 10.17 10.91 4.19
C ALA A 682 9.54 11.01 5.59
N LEU A 683 8.35 10.47 5.81
CA LEU A 683 7.77 10.37 7.15
C LEU A 683 8.55 9.39 8.03
N THR A 684 8.95 8.25 7.45
CA THR A 684 9.78 7.27 8.18
C THR A 684 11.16 7.86 8.50
N PHE A 685 11.72 8.65 7.59
CA PHE A 685 12.97 9.37 7.79
C PHE A 685 12.83 10.50 8.81
N ALA A 686 11.75 11.27 8.78
CA ALA A 686 11.42 12.28 9.80
C ALA A 686 11.37 11.65 11.20
N ASN A 687 10.65 10.53 11.34
CA ASN A 687 10.54 9.79 12.60
C ASN A 687 11.91 9.27 13.07
N LEU A 688 12.74 8.76 12.15
CA LEU A 688 14.10 8.33 12.49
C LEU A 688 14.98 9.49 12.96
N LEU A 689 14.92 10.66 12.29
CA LEU A 689 15.68 11.84 12.69
C LEU A 689 15.19 12.38 14.05
N GLN A 690 13.88 12.32 14.31
CA GLN A 690 13.27 12.64 15.61
C GLN A 690 13.78 11.69 16.70
N GLU A 691 13.80 10.38 16.46
CA GLU A 691 14.35 9.39 17.39
C GLU A 691 15.83 9.65 17.71
N ILE A 692 16.63 10.04 16.70
CA ILE A 692 18.07 10.26 16.86
C ILE A 692 18.38 11.57 17.57
N PHE A 693 17.73 12.66 17.18
CA PHE A 693 18.12 14.01 17.61
C PHE A 693 17.15 14.66 18.60
N ASP A 694 16.00 14.03 18.88
CA ASP A 694 14.88 14.60 19.64
C ASP A 694 14.37 15.91 19.01
N ILE A 695 14.41 15.99 17.66
CA ILE A 695 14.06 17.17 16.87
C ILE A 695 13.04 16.78 15.81
N ASP A 696 11.90 17.46 15.80
CA ASP A 696 10.88 17.30 14.76
C ASP A 696 11.40 17.92 13.45
N VAL A 697 11.75 17.09 12.48
CA VAL A 697 12.09 17.53 11.11
C VAL A 697 10.84 17.35 10.24
N PRO A 698 10.16 18.43 9.83
CA PRO A 698 8.93 18.31 9.06
C PRO A 698 9.18 17.63 7.71
N VAL A 699 8.24 16.77 7.27
CA VAL A 699 8.32 16.12 5.95
C VAL A 699 8.51 17.16 4.84
N GLY A 700 7.86 18.32 4.94
CA GLY A 700 8.00 19.43 3.98
C GLY A 700 9.42 19.98 3.84
N VAL A 701 10.25 19.89 4.89
CA VAL A 701 11.68 20.25 4.84
C VAL A 701 12.45 19.16 4.10
N ILE A 702 12.17 17.88 4.38
CA ILE A 702 12.85 16.72 3.78
C ILE A 702 12.60 16.62 2.27
N VAL A 703 11.34 16.80 1.84
CA VAL A 703 10.97 16.66 0.41
C VAL A 703 11.07 17.96 -0.38
N SER A 704 11.55 19.04 0.25
CA SER A 704 11.67 20.33 -0.40
C SER A 704 12.75 20.28 -1.50
N PRO A 705 12.44 20.75 -2.72
CA PRO A 705 13.44 20.88 -3.80
C PRO A 705 14.58 21.85 -3.48
N ALA A 706 14.40 22.71 -2.46
CA ALA A 706 15.43 23.65 -2.02
C ALA A 706 16.33 23.08 -0.92
N THR A 707 15.96 21.94 -0.34
CA THR A 707 16.62 21.37 0.85
C THR A 707 17.36 20.11 0.45
N ASP A 708 18.68 20.17 0.51
CA ASP A 708 19.56 19.01 0.42
C ASP A 708 19.86 18.45 1.81
N LEU A 709 20.56 17.31 1.88
CA LEU A 709 20.93 16.69 3.16
C LEU A 709 21.73 17.64 4.07
N ALA A 710 22.55 18.54 3.50
CA ALA A 710 23.25 19.60 4.23
C ALA A 710 22.31 20.60 4.88
N ALA A 711 21.27 21.04 4.17
CA ALA A 711 20.25 21.93 4.71
C ALA A 711 19.41 21.25 5.81
N ILE A 712 19.07 19.96 5.66
CA ILE A 712 18.40 19.18 6.73
C ILE A 712 19.28 19.12 7.98
N ALA A 713 20.58 18.90 7.81
CA ALA A 713 21.51 18.87 8.93
C ALA A 713 21.68 20.23 9.61
N ALA A 714 21.80 21.31 8.83
CA ALA A 714 21.87 22.67 9.35
C ALA A 714 20.60 23.05 10.12
N PHE A 715 19.43 22.59 9.67
CA PHE A 715 18.16 22.74 10.38
C PHE A 715 18.23 22.08 11.78
N ILE A 716 18.64 20.81 11.84
CA ILE A 716 18.78 20.08 13.11
C ILE A 716 19.84 20.72 14.03
N GLU A 717 20.98 21.17 13.51
CA GLU A 717 22.01 21.86 14.33
C GLU A 717 21.50 23.19 14.91
N THR A 718 20.72 23.93 14.13
CA THR A 718 20.12 25.20 14.55
C THR A 718 19.11 24.98 15.68
N GLU A 719 18.27 23.96 15.57
CA GLU A 719 17.31 23.58 16.60
C GLU A 719 18.04 23.03 17.87
N ARG A 720 19.05 22.16 17.71
CA ARG A 720 19.83 21.56 18.82
C ARG A 720 20.61 22.58 19.66
N SER A 721 21.11 23.64 19.04
CA SER A 721 21.88 24.68 19.73
C SER A 721 21.02 25.59 20.61
N GLY A 722 19.71 25.35 20.68
CA GLY A 722 18.75 26.25 21.33
C GLY A 722 18.68 27.62 20.64
N GLY A 723 19.21 27.72 19.41
CA GLY A 723 19.21 28.93 18.59
C GLY A 723 17.82 29.27 18.06
N SER A 724 16.95 28.26 17.96
CA SER A 724 15.56 28.42 17.60
C SER A 724 14.70 28.61 18.86
N LYS A 725 14.18 29.83 19.05
CA LYS A 725 13.04 30.08 19.95
C LYS A 725 11.70 29.77 19.26
N ARG A 726 11.70 28.97 18.18
CA ARG A 726 10.51 28.79 17.35
C ARG A 726 9.49 27.89 18.08
N PRO A 727 8.20 28.22 17.96
CA PRO A 727 7.13 27.33 18.40
C PRO A 727 7.13 26.04 17.60
N THR A 728 7.06 24.93 18.30
CA THR A 728 6.80 23.60 17.71
C THR A 728 5.37 23.17 18.00
N TYR A 729 4.86 22.21 17.23
CA TYR A 729 3.56 21.59 17.50
C TYR A 729 3.47 21.12 18.97
N ALA A 730 4.51 20.42 19.43
CA ALA A 730 4.60 19.91 20.80
C ALA A 730 4.65 21.04 21.85
N GLY A 731 5.34 22.15 21.57
CA GLY A 731 5.41 23.30 22.48
C GLY A 731 4.10 24.07 22.60
N VAL A 732 3.28 24.07 21.54
CA VAL A 732 1.99 24.78 21.52
C VAL A 732 0.85 23.91 22.03
N HIS A 733 0.74 22.67 21.53
CA HIS A 733 -0.38 21.76 21.80
C HIS A 733 -0.05 20.60 22.75
N GLY A 734 1.22 20.20 22.85
CA GLY A 734 1.67 19.02 23.58
C GLY A 734 2.11 17.87 22.67
N GLN A 735 3.08 17.07 23.11
CA GLN A 735 3.82 16.07 22.29
C GLN A 735 2.95 14.94 21.71
N ALA A 736 1.80 14.64 22.31
CA ALA A 736 0.88 13.58 21.88
C ALA A 736 -0.59 14.04 21.86
N ALA A 737 -0.81 15.33 21.57
CA ALA A 737 -2.16 15.89 21.54
C ALA A 737 -2.98 15.31 20.37
N THR A 738 -4.00 14.53 20.69
CA THR A 738 -5.02 14.03 19.74
C THR A 738 -6.20 15.01 19.60
N GLN A 739 -6.22 16.05 20.43
CA GLN A 739 -7.13 17.18 20.33
C GLN A 739 -6.32 18.48 20.47
N VAL A 740 -6.62 19.46 19.61
CA VAL A 740 -5.98 20.78 19.63
C VAL A 740 -7.03 21.85 19.88
N HIS A 741 -6.66 22.90 20.63
CA HIS A 741 -7.59 23.94 21.05
C HIS A 741 -7.18 25.33 20.55
N ALA A 742 -8.17 26.15 20.15
CA ALA A 742 -7.92 27.52 19.70
C ALA A 742 -7.22 28.37 20.76
N ARG A 743 -7.55 28.14 22.04
CA ARG A 743 -6.94 28.83 23.20
C ARG A 743 -5.44 28.57 23.37
N ASP A 744 -4.89 27.55 22.71
CA ASP A 744 -3.48 27.22 22.81
C ASP A 744 -2.64 27.99 21.78
N LEU A 745 -3.27 28.51 20.72
CA LEU A 745 -2.64 29.26 19.63
C LEU A 745 -2.65 30.75 19.95
N THR A 746 -1.81 31.15 20.91
CA THR A 746 -1.68 32.56 21.31
C THR A 746 -0.44 33.22 20.70
N LEU A 747 -0.56 34.46 20.20
CA LEU A 747 0.50 35.17 19.47
C LEU A 747 1.77 35.36 20.28
N ASP A 748 1.68 35.47 21.60
CA ASP A 748 2.84 35.62 22.51
C ASP A 748 3.77 34.40 22.50
N LYS A 749 3.28 33.23 22.05
CA LYS A 749 4.11 32.06 21.81
C LYS A 749 4.95 32.21 20.54
N PHE A 750 4.47 32.94 19.54
CA PHE A 750 5.09 33.03 18.21
C PHE A 750 5.85 34.32 17.94
N ILE A 751 5.42 35.43 18.53
CA ILE A 751 5.95 36.77 18.28
C ILE A 751 6.50 37.34 19.58
N ASP A 752 7.64 38.03 19.50
CA ASP A 752 8.27 38.59 20.67
C ASP A 752 7.44 39.72 21.31
N ALA A 753 7.56 39.84 22.64
CA ALA A 753 6.77 40.79 23.41
C ALA A 753 7.02 42.26 23.04
N ALA A 754 8.18 42.62 22.50
CA ALA A 754 8.46 44.01 22.12
C ALA A 754 7.69 44.39 20.84
N THR A 755 7.64 43.48 19.85
CA THR A 755 6.84 43.65 18.64
C THR A 755 5.34 43.76 18.99
N LEU A 756 4.81 42.84 19.80
CA LEU A 756 3.39 42.85 20.18
C LEU A 756 3.02 44.10 20.99
N ALA A 757 3.89 44.59 21.88
CA ALA A 757 3.65 45.79 22.66
C ALA A 757 3.69 47.08 21.81
N ALA A 758 4.50 47.12 20.76
CA ALA A 758 4.60 48.27 19.86
C ALA A 758 3.48 48.31 18.81
N ALA A 759 2.94 47.15 18.42
CA ALA A 759 2.00 47.01 17.31
C ALA A 759 0.77 47.96 17.36
N PRO A 760 0.08 48.17 18.51
CA PRO A 760 -1.08 49.06 18.57
C PRO A 760 -0.77 50.55 18.32
N GLU A 761 0.49 50.96 18.46
CA GLU A 761 0.93 52.35 18.21
C GLU A 761 1.44 52.57 16.78
N LEU A 762 1.49 51.51 15.97
CA LEU A 762 2.02 51.59 14.61
C LEU A 762 1.09 52.40 13.68
N PRO A 763 1.65 53.03 12.62
CA PRO A 763 0.84 53.66 11.60
C PRO A 763 -0.16 52.69 10.98
N ALA A 764 -1.42 53.12 10.89
CA ALA A 764 -2.47 52.42 10.17
C ALA A 764 -2.12 52.27 8.67
N PRO A 765 -2.76 51.32 7.95
CA PRO A 765 -2.51 51.12 6.53
C PRO A 765 -2.63 52.41 5.70
N GLY A 766 -1.67 52.65 4.80
CA GLY A 766 -1.70 53.76 3.86
C GLY A 766 -2.73 53.56 2.74
N GLY A 767 -3.21 54.65 2.12
CA GLY A 767 -4.35 54.57 1.20
C GLY A 767 -4.12 53.89 -0.16
N GLN A 768 -2.94 53.99 -0.77
CA GLN A 768 -2.65 53.36 -2.07
C GLN A 768 -1.60 52.26 -1.91
N VAL A 769 -1.99 51.01 -2.16
CA VAL A 769 -1.10 49.84 -2.18
C VAL A 769 -0.13 49.97 -3.36
N ARG A 770 1.18 50.00 -3.10
CA ARG A 770 2.23 50.01 -4.12
C ARG A 770 3.17 48.83 -4.04
N THR A 771 3.30 48.21 -2.88
CA THR A 771 4.18 47.04 -2.69
C THR A 771 3.39 45.89 -2.09
N VAL A 772 3.31 44.78 -2.80
CA VAL A 772 2.58 43.58 -2.36
C VAL A 772 3.55 42.44 -2.12
N LEU A 773 3.49 41.80 -0.95
CA LEU A 773 4.20 40.55 -0.69
C LEU A 773 3.25 39.39 -0.96
N LEU A 774 3.59 38.55 -1.94
CA LEU A 774 2.86 37.34 -2.29
C LEU A 774 3.69 36.11 -1.95
N THR A 775 3.15 35.23 -1.10
CA THR A 775 3.71 33.90 -0.89
C THR A 775 3.07 32.90 -1.86
N GLY A 776 3.69 31.73 -2.06
CA GLY A 776 3.04 30.64 -2.79
C GLY A 776 2.77 30.92 -4.28
N ALA A 777 3.48 31.89 -4.87
CA ALA A 777 3.29 32.33 -6.26
C ALA A 777 3.49 31.21 -7.31
N THR A 778 4.22 30.14 -6.98
CA THR A 778 4.41 28.97 -7.85
C THR A 778 3.27 27.96 -7.76
N GLY A 779 2.31 28.14 -6.84
CA GLY A 779 1.14 27.28 -6.68
C GLY A 779 0.12 27.47 -7.80
N PHE A 780 -0.96 26.68 -7.77
CA PHE A 780 -2.01 26.80 -8.77
C PHE A 780 -2.72 28.15 -8.71
N LEU A 781 -3.37 28.50 -7.60
CA LEU A 781 -3.98 29.83 -7.40
C LEU A 781 -2.92 30.95 -7.40
N GLY A 782 -1.74 30.68 -6.82
CA GLY A 782 -0.69 31.68 -6.63
C GLY A 782 -0.18 32.33 -7.91
N ARG A 783 -0.09 31.58 -9.02
CA ARG A 783 0.39 32.12 -10.30
C ARG A 783 -0.62 33.11 -10.92
N TYR A 784 -1.92 32.87 -10.73
CA TYR A 784 -2.97 33.77 -11.18
C TYR A 784 -3.05 35.02 -10.29
N LEU A 785 -2.90 34.86 -8.97
CA LEU A 785 -2.72 36.00 -8.06
C LEU A 785 -1.49 36.83 -8.42
N ALA A 786 -0.39 36.20 -8.80
CA ALA A 786 0.81 36.92 -9.24
C ALA A 786 0.54 37.73 -10.50
N LEU A 787 -0.15 37.15 -11.49
CA LEU A 787 -0.49 37.85 -12.73
C LEU A 787 -1.45 39.02 -12.48
N GLU A 788 -2.53 38.79 -11.73
CA GLU A 788 -3.52 39.80 -11.35
C GLU A 788 -2.88 40.97 -10.59
N TRP A 789 -1.97 40.67 -9.66
CA TRP A 789 -1.24 41.71 -8.94
C TRP A 789 -0.25 42.47 -9.80
N LEU A 790 0.45 41.79 -10.71
CA LEU A 790 1.34 42.46 -11.66
C LEU A 790 0.58 43.44 -12.56
N GLU A 791 -0.61 43.05 -13.04
CA GLU A 791 -1.48 43.93 -13.81
C GLU A 791 -1.89 45.16 -13.01
N ARG A 792 -2.41 44.97 -11.79
CA ARG A 792 -2.82 46.08 -10.90
C ARG A 792 -1.68 47.02 -10.56
N LEU A 793 -0.51 46.47 -10.27
CA LEU A 793 0.65 47.25 -9.85
C LEU A 793 1.28 48.00 -11.03
N SER A 794 1.19 47.46 -12.25
CA SER A 794 1.65 48.17 -13.45
C SER A 794 0.93 49.51 -13.66
N LEU A 795 -0.36 49.58 -13.30
CA LEU A 795 -1.19 50.79 -13.44
C LEU A 795 -0.78 51.91 -12.47
N VAL A 796 -0.13 51.56 -11.36
CA VAL A 796 0.25 52.50 -10.28
C VAL A 796 1.77 52.63 -10.10
N GLY A 797 2.56 51.97 -10.94
CA GLY A 797 4.02 51.93 -10.85
C GLY A 797 4.52 51.21 -9.60
N GLY A 798 3.81 50.17 -9.15
CA GLY A 798 4.11 49.39 -7.95
C GLY A 798 5.02 48.18 -8.20
N THR A 799 5.28 47.41 -7.15
CA THR A 799 6.13 46.21 -7.17
C THR A 799 5.45 45.03 -6.47
N LEU A 800 5.40 43.89 -7.15
CA LEU A 800 5.04 42.60 -6.58
C LEU A 800 6.33 41.92 -6.11
N ILE A 801 6.37 41.53 -4.84
CA ILE A 801 7.45 40.75 -4.25
C ILE A 801 6.93 39.32 -4.07
N CYS A 802 7.52 38.36 -4.78
CA CYS A 802 7.17 36.95 -4.62
C CYS A 802 8.22 36.23 -3.78
N LEU A 803 7.79 35.61 -2.68
CA LEU A 803 8.62 34.72 -1.89
C LEU A 803 8.55 33.29 -2.46
N VAL A 804 9.68 32.76 -2.94
CA VAL A 804 9.76 31.45 -3.59
C VAL A 804 10.88 30.62 -2.98
N ARG A 805 10.58 29.37 -2.62
CA ARG A 805 11.56 28.42 -2.05
C ARG A 805 12.61 28.05 -3.10
N ALA A 806 13.84 28.53 -2.93
CA ALA A 806 15.01 28.23 -3.76
C ALA A 806 16.29 28.60 -2.99
N LYS A 807 17.47 28.25 -3.51
CA LYS A 807 18.77 28.57 -2.85
C LYS A 807 19.23 30.01 -3.09
N SER A 808 18.72 30.66 -4.14
CA SER A 808 19.06 32.04 -4.49
C SER A 808 17.92 32.74 -5.22
N ASP A 809 17.89 34.08 -5.17
CA ASP A 809 16.86 34.89 -5.86
C ASP A 809 16.80 34.60 -7.38
N GLY A 810 17.95 34.28 -8.00
CA GLY A 810 18.02 33.91 -9.41
C GLY A 810 17.33 32.59 -9.71
N GLU A 811 17.54 31.57 -8.87
CA GLU A 811 16.82 30.29 -8.98
C GLU A 811 15.34 30.43 -8.63
N ALA A 812 15.02 31.24 -7.62
CA ALA A 812 13.66 31.59 -7.23
C ALA A 812 12.91 32.21 -8.43
N ARG A 813 13.55 33.16 -9.13
CA ARG A 813 13.03 33.77 -10.35
C ARG A 813 12.83 32.76 -11.46
N ALA A 814 13.84 31.94 -11.76
CA ALA A 814 13.75 30.92 -12.80
C ALA A 814 12.61 29.92 -12.53
N ARG A 815 12.43 29.51 -11.27
CA ARG A 815 11.36 28.62 -10.84
C ARG A 815 9.98 29.25 -11.04
N LEU A 816 9.83 30.53 -10.71
CA LEU A 816 8.57 31.25 -10.95
C LEU A 816 8.31 31.42 -12.45
N ASP A 817 9.30 31.87 -13.23
CA ASP A 817 9.19 32.02 -14.68
C ASP A 817 8.75 30.70 -15.35
N ALA A 818 9.28 29.56 -14.91
CA ALA A 818 8.94 28.24 -15.43
C ALA A 818 7.47 27.86 -15.22
N THR A 819 6.78 28.41 -14.21
CA THR A 819 5.34 28.14 -13.99
C THR A 819 4.43 28.77 -15.04
N PHE A 820 4.90 29.82 -15.71
CA PHE A 820 4.19 30.49 -16.81
C PHE A 820 4.57 29.94 -18.19
N ASP A 821 5.63 29.12 -18.30
CA ASP A 821 6.08 28.49 -19.55
C ASP A 821 5.39 27.13 -19.79
N SER A 822 4.05 27.13 -19.81
CA SER A 822 3.22 25.92 -19.98
C SER A 822 2.99 25.50 -21.44
N GLY A 823 3.68 26.14 -22.39
CA GLY A 823 3.43 25.99 -23.82
C GLY A 823 2.42 26.99 -24.41
N ASP A 824 1.97 27.98 -23.63
CA ASP A 824 1.19 29.13 -24.11
C ASP A 824 2.10 30.36 -24.33
N PRO A 825 2.39 30.75 -25.59
CA PRO A 825 3.25 31.90 -25.88
C PRO A 825 2.65 33.24 -25.48
N GLU A 826 1.32 33.37 -25.40
CA GLU A 826 0.64 34.61 -25.06
C GLU A 826 0.72 34.86 -23.56
N LEU A 827 0.43 33.85 -22.74
CA LEU A 827 0.62 33.92 -21.28
C LEU A 827 2.06 34.30 -20.94
N LEU A 828 3.03 33.60 -21.54
CA LEU A 828 4.43 33.79 -21.25
C LEU A 828 4.90 35.20 -21.63
N ARG A 829 4.43 35.73 -22.77
CA ARG A 829 4.72 37.10 -23.19
C ARG A 829 4.08 38.11 -22.24
N HIS A 830 2.81 37.96 -21.91
CA HIS A 830 2.06 38.86 -21.03
C HIS A 830 2.69 38.94 -19.63
N TYR A 831 3.01 37.78 -19.04
CA TYR A 831 3.76 37.69 -17.79
C TYR A 831 5.12 38.40 -17.88
N ARG A 832 5.93 38.11 -18.91
CA ARG A 832 7.26 38.71 -19.07
C ARG A 832 7.21 40.23 -19.23
N ASP A 833 6.23 40.74 -19.99
CA ASP A 833 6.03 42.17 -20.21
C ASP A 833 5.74 42.89 -18.88
N LEU A 834 4.87 42.33 -18.03
CA LEU A 834 4.57 42.90 -16.71
C LEU A 834 5.72 42.72 -15.70
N ALA A 835 6.33 41.54 -15.69
CA ALA A 835 7.34 41.14 -14.71
C ALA A 835 8.72 41.81 -14.93
N ALA A 836 8.93 42.49 -16.06
CA ALA A 836 10.18 43.20 -16.35
C ALA A 836 10.40 44.40 -15.41
N ASP A 837 9.33 45.15 -15.12
CA ASP A 837 9.41 46.40 -14.34
C ASP A 837 8.73 46.30 -12.97
N HIS A 838 7.91 45.27 -12.74
CA HIS A 838 7.03 45.18 -11.55
C HIS A 838 7.23 43.94 -10.67
N LEU A 839 8.18 43.05 -10.99
CA LEU A 839 8.39 41.81 -10.21
C LEU A 839 9.77 41.74 -9.55
N GLU A 840 9.78 41.60 -8.23
CA GLU A 840 10.92 41.15 -7.43
C GLU A 840 10.65 39.73 -6.93
N VAL A 841 11.63 38.83 -7.03
CA VAL A 841 11.51 37.44 -6.53
C VAL A 841 12.61 37.19 -5.52
N LEU A 842 12.23 36.81 -4.32
CA LEU A 842 13.14 36.53 -3.21
C LEU A 842 13.16 35.03 -2.91
N ALA A 843 14.36 34.48 -2.77
CA ALA A 843 14.54 33.15 -2.22
C ALA A 843 14.26 33.16 -0.72
N GLY A 844 13.19 32.48 -0.33
CA GLY A 844 12.84 32.33 1.07
C GLY A 844 11.70 31.35 1.30
N ASP A 845 11.47 31.03 2.56
CA ASP A 845 10.46 30.09 3.01
C ASP A 845 9.72 30.71 4.20
N LYS A 846 8.39 30.81 4.10
CA LYS A 846 7.60 31.37 5.20
C LYS A 846 7.65 30.52 6.47
N GLY A 847 7.93 29.22 6.36
CA GLY A 847 8.13 28.34 7.51
C GLY A 847 9.44 28.59 8.26
N GLU A 848 10.35 29.39 7.69
CA GLU A 848 11.60 29.79 8.31
C GLU A 848 11.47 31.13 9.04
N ALA A 849 12.23 31.29 10.13
CA ALA A 849 12.37 32.55 10.86
C ALA A 849 12.91 33.63 9.92
N ASP A 850 12.38 34.84 10.07
CA ASP A 850 12.67 35.95 9.17
C ASP A 850 12.42 35.58 7.69
N LEU A 851 11.51 34.64 7.41
CA LEU A 851 11.21 34.08 6.09
C LEU A 851 12.42 33.43 5.38
N GLY A 852 13.48 33.10 6.12
CA GLY A 852 14.76 32.65 5.56
C GLY A 852 15.59 33.77 4.92
N LEU A 853 15.25 35.04 5.15
CA LEU A 853 15.92 36.20 4.58
C LEU A 853 16.97 36.77 5.53
N ASP A 854 17.92 37.53 4.99
CA ASP A 854 18.84 38.31 5.82
C ASP A 854 18.10 39.47 6.52
N GLY A 855 18.60 39.90 7.68
CA GLY A 855 17.92 40.91 8.51
C GLY A 855 17.71 42.27 7.83
N ALA A 856 18.55 42.67 6.87
CA ALA A 856 18.36 43.92 6.14
C ALA A 856 17.23 43.80 5.11
N THR A 857 17.19 42.67 4.38
CA THR A 857 16.10 42.35 3.46
C THR A 857 14.78 42.17 4.19
N TRP A 858 14.76 41.44 5.32
CA TRP A 858 13.57 41.25 6.14
C TRP A 858 13.03 42.59 6.68
N GLN A 859 13.90 43.45 7.23
CA GLN A 859 13.49 44.77 7.70
C GLN A 859 12.97 45.66 6.56
N ARG A 860 13.59 45.58 5.37
CA ARG A 860 13.09 46.28 4.18
C ARG A 860 11.67 45.83 3.83
N LEU A 861 11.36 44.54 3.92
CA LEU A 861 9.99 44.05 3.71
C LEU A 861 9.03 44.63 4.77
N ALA A 862 9.43 44.62 6.04
CA ALA A 862 8.65 45.21 7.13
C ALA A 862 8.37 46.71 6.90
N ASP A 863 9.30 47.46 6.32
CA ASP A 863 9.17 48.90 6.07
C ASP A 863 8.35 49.21 4.80
N THR A 864 8.55 48.45 3.73
CA THR A 864 8.09 48.80 2.38
C THR A 864 6.78 48.13 1.98
N VAL A 865 6.55 46.86 2.35
CA VAL A 865 5.35 46.11 1.95
C VAL A 865 4.10 46.80 2.48
N ASP A 866 3.13 47.07 1.61
CA ASP A 866 1.86 47.70 1.95
C ASP A 866 0.76 46.67 2.23
N LEU A 867 0.83 45.50 1.58
CA LEU A 867 -0.18 44.44 1.65
C LEU A 867 0.49 43.06 1.62
N ILE A 868 0.02 42.14 2.45
CA ILE A 868 0.44 40.72 2.43
C ILE A 868 -0.68 39.88 1.84
N VAL A 869 -0.34 39.01 0.90
CA VAL A 869 -1.25 38.03 0.29
C VAL A 869 -0.65 36.64 0.48
N ASP A 870 -1.29 35.81 1.30
CA ASP A 870 -0.77 34.49 1.69
C ASP A 870 -1.65 33.34 1.21
N PRO A 871 -1.48 32.89 -0.05
CA PRO A 871 -2.04 31.64 -0.54
C PRO A 871 -1.16 30.42 -0.24
N ALA A 872 0.07 30.61 0.28
CA ALA A 872 0.99 29.51 0.48
C ALA A 872 0.47 28.50 1.52
N ALA A 873 0.52 27.22 1.16
CA ALA A 873 0.43 26.12 2.09
C ALA A 873 1.07 24.86 1.51
N LEU A 874 1.56 23.99 2.39
CA LEU A 874 1.76 22.60 2.06
C LEU A 874 0.38 21.91 2.12
N VAL A 875 -0.13 21.55 0.94
CA VAL A 875 -1.40 20.84 0.79
C VAL A 875 -1.12 19.36 0.66
N ASN A 876 -1.40 18.60 1.71
CA ASN A 876 -1.34 17.14 1.69
C ASN A 876 -2.49 16.60 2.54
N HIS A 877 -3.33 15.74 1.96
CA HIS A 877 -4.53 15.25 2.61
C HIS A 877 -4.30 14.00 3.49
N VAL A 878 -3.08 13.48 3.55
CA VAL A 878 -2.68 12.29 4.31
C VAL A 878 -1.79 12.66 5.50
N LEU A 879 -0.98 13.71 5.40
CA LEU A 879 -0.07 14.10 6.48
C LEU A 879 -0.83 14.61 7.70
N PRO A 880 -0.43 14.21 8.93
CA PRO A 880 -1.05 14.69 10.16
C PRO A 880 -0.73 16.17 10.40
N TYR A 881 -1.56 16.84 11.21
CA TYR A 881 -1.44 18.27 11.51
C TYR A 881 -0.05 18.65 12.06
N SER A 882 0.57 17.79 12.89
CA SER A 882 1.91 18.01 13.43
C SER A 882 2.97 18.28 12.35
N GLN A 883 2.88 17.58 11.21
CA GLN A 883 3.78 17.74 10.07
C GLN A 883 3.47 18.98 9.21
N LEU A 884 2.25 19.50 9.31
CA LEU A 884 1.78 20.69 8.58
C LEU A 884 1.85 21.98 9.44
N PHE A 885 2.11 21.86 10.74
CA PHE A 885 2.17 22.97 11.68
C PHE A 885 3.22 24.02 11.27
N ALA A 886 4.46 23.61 11.03
CA ALA A 886 5.54 24.52 10.66
C ALA A 886 5.30 25.24 9.31
N PRO A 887 5.05 24.53 8.18
CA PRO A 887 4.90 25.21 6.89
C PRO A 887 3.63 26.06 6.76
N ASN A 888 2.58 25.80 7.56
CA ASN A 888 1.30 26.49 7.43
C ASN A 888 1.03 27.43 8.62
N ALA A 889 0.95 26.92 9.85
CA ALA A 889 0.59 27.72 11.03
C ALA A 889 1.73 28.64 11.47
N LEU A 890 2.93 28.11 11.71
CA LEU A 890 4.09 28.93 12.08
C LEU A 890 4.42 29.95 10.97
N GLY A 891 4.37 29.54 9.71
CA GLY A 891 4.63 30.46 8.61
C GLY A 891 3.60 31.59 8.47
N THR A 892 2.35 31.37 8.92
CA THR A 892 1.36 32.45 9.03
C THR A 892 1.76 33.44 10.13
N ALA A 893 2.25 32.95 11.27
CA ALA A 893 2.72 33.79 12.38
C ALA A 893 3.93 34.68 11.99
N GLU A 894 4.87 34.15 11.19
CA GLU A 894 6.00 34.95 10.68
C GLU A 894 5.55 36.10 9.76
N LEU A 895 4.54 35.86 8.93
CA LEU A 895 3.95 36.93 8.11
C LEU A 895 3.16 37.94 8.96
N ILE A 896 2.46 37.49 10.00
CA ILE A 896 1.82 38.39 10.99
C ILE A 896 2.89 39.28 11.64
N ARG A 897 4.05 38.74 12.01
CA ARG A 897 5.15 39.53 12.58
C ARG A 897 5.60 40.65 11.64
N ILE A 898 5.78 40.37 10.35
CA ILE A 898 6.07 41.41 9.34
C ILE A 898 4.93 42.43 9.29
N ALA A 899 3.67 42.00 9.35
CA ALA A 899 2.51 42.87 9.36
C ALA A 899 2.46 43.81 10.58
N LEU A 900 3.17 43.48 11.67
CA LEU A 900 3.14 44.18 12.96
C LEU A 900 4.46 44.83 13.38
N THR A 901 5.48 44.96 12.51
CA THR A 901 6.80 45.47 12.92
C THR A 901 7.02 46.98 12.70
N THR A 902 6.76 47.51 11.50
CA THR A 902 7.03 48.95 11.18
C THR A 902 5.76 49.76 10.93
N LYS A 903 4.76 49.13 10.31
CA LYS A 903 3.45 49.68 9.98
C LYS A 903 2.47 48.52 9.90
N ILE A 904 1.22 48.76 10.25
CA ILE A 904 0.15 47.77 10.10
C ILE A 904 -0.09 47.54 8.61
N LYS A 905 -0.03 46.29 8.18
CA LYS A 905 -0.25 45.87 6.79
C LYS A 905 -1.52 45.03 6.73
N PRO A 906 -2.51 45.36 5.89
CA PRO A 906 -3.64 44.48 5.70
C PRO A 906 -3.17 43.09 5.26
N PHE A 907 -3.87 42.07 5.70
CA PHE A 907 -3.50 40.67 5.51
C PHE A 907 -4.61 39.93 4.76
N VAL A 908 -4.29 39.46 3.56
CA VAL A 908 -5.17 38.62 2.75
C VAL A 908 -4.73 37.17 2.92
N TYR A 909 -5.56 36.36 3.56
CA TYR A 909 -5.26 34.96 3.85
C TYR A 909 -6.16 34.03 3.05
N VAL A 910 -5.58 33.09 2.32
CA VAL A 910 -6.36 32.05 1.64
C VAL A 910 -6.44 30.83 2.54
N SER A 911 -7.66 30.53 2.96
CA SER A 911 -8.02 29.37 3.77
C SER A 911 -8.76 28.34 2.92
N THR A 912 -9.36 27.34 3.57
CA THR A 912 -10.13 26.27 2.92
C THR A 912 -11.48 26.10 3.59
N ILE A 913 -12.49 25.67 2.84
CA ILE A 913 -13.79 25.31 3.44
C ILE A 913 -13.67 24.13 4.43
N GLY A 914 -12.61 23.31 4.33
CA GLY A 914 -12.33 22.21 5.25
C GLY A 914 -12.13 22.61 6.73
N VAL A 915 -11.95 23.90 7.02
CA VAL A 915 -12.01 24.40 8.42
C VAL A 915 -13.41 24.26 9.02
N GLY A 916 -14.45 24.11 8.19
CA GLY A 916 -15.83 23.84 8.61
C GLY A 916 -16.09 22.39 9.03
N ALA A 917 -15.15 21.47 8.81
CA ALA A 917 -15.33 20.07 9.19
C ALA A 917 -15.57 19.93 10.71
N GLY A 918 -16.62 19.20 11.08
CA GLY A 918 -17.04 19.00 12.47
C GLY A 918 -17.87 20.15 13.08
N ILE A 919 -18.20 21.19 12.32
CA ILE A 919 -19.06 22.29 12.77
C ILE A 919 -20.53 21.99 12.43
N GLU A 920 -21.44 22.27 13.36
CA GLU A 920 -22.86 22.05 13.14
C GLU A 920 -23.40 22.85 11.92
N PRO A 921 -24.21 22.23 11.04
CA PRO A 921 -24.82 22.92 9.92
C PRO A 921 -25.58 24.18 10.37
N GLY A 922 -25.32 25.30 9.71
CA GLY A 922 -25.89 26.61 10.03
C GLY A 922 -25.10 27.45 11.03
N GLN A 923 -24.13 26.88 11.76
CA GLN A 923 -23.18 27.67 12.55
C GLN A 923 -21.96 28.12 11.73
N PHE A 924 -21.60 27.37 10.70
CA PHE A 924 -20.50 27.70 9.80
C PHE A 924 -20.92 28.77 8.78
N VAL A 925 -20.88 30.02 9.21
CA VAL A 925 -21.25 31.22 8.42
C VAL A 925 -20.06 32.18 8.27
N GLU A 926 -20.14 33.08 7.30
CA GLU A 926 -19.04 34.00 6.93
C GLU A 926 -18.68 35.03 8.01
N ASP A 927 -19.57 35.35 8.93
CA ASP A 927 -19.31 36.30 10.02
C ASP A 927 -18.89 35.63 11.34
N ALA A 928 -18.92 34.30 11.41
CA ALA A 928 -18.59 33.58 12.62
C ALA A 928 -17.09 33.65 12.98
N ASP A 929 -16.82 33.75 14.29
CA ASP A 929 -15.47 33.59 14.82
C ASP A 929 -15.11 32.11 14.90
N ILE A 930 -14.10 31.70 14.14
CA ILE A 930 -13.65 30.31 14.07
C ILE A 930 -13.23 29.75 15.43
N ARG A 931 -12.79 30.59 16.37
CA ARG A 931 -12.40 30.20 17.73
C ARG A 931 -13.61 29.81 18.58
N GLU A 932 -14.79 30.33 18.27
CA GLU A 932 -16.03 30.06 18.99
C GLU A 932 -16.80 28.89 18.37
N ILE A 933 -16.88 28.83 17.03
CA ILE A 933 -17.61 27.77 16.31
C ILE A 933 -16.77 26.49 16.12
N SER A 934 -15.44 26.58 16.24
CA SER A 934 -14.51 25.45 16.21
C SER A 934 -13.42 25.60 17.29
N PRO A 935 -13.80 25.58 18.58
CA PRO A 935 -12.87 25.83 19.68
C PRO A 935 -11.88 24.68 19.90
N THR A 936 -12.25 23.47 19.47
CA THR A 936 -11.46 22.24 19.61
C THR A 936 -11.58 21.43 18.33
N ARG A 937 -10.47 20.82 17.89
CA ARG A 937 -10.41 19.95 16.72
C ARG A 937 -9.70 18.65 17.05
N SER A 938 -10.17 17.55 16.50
CA SER A 938 -9.51 16.25 16.56
C SER A 938 -8.33 16.22 15.58
N VAL A 939 -7.24 15.57 16.00
CA VAL A 939 -6.09 15.24 15.16
C VAL A 939 -6.10 13.72 14.97
N ASP A 940 -6.49 13.29 13.77
CA ASP A 940 -6.68 11.89 13.39
C ASP A 940 -6.25 11.66 11.93
N ASP A 941 -6.35 10.41 11.48
CA ASP A 941 -5.93 9.97 10.15
C ASP A 941 -7.03 10.14 9.08
N SER A 942 -8.12 10.88 9.38
CA SER A 942 -9.16 11.14 8.39
C SER A 942 -8.68 12.05 7.26
N TYR A 943 -9.26 11.88 6.07
CA TYR A 943 -8.85 12.60 4.87
C TYR A 943 -8.84 14.12 5.07
N ALA A 944 -7.73 14.76 4.73
CA ALA A 944 -7.53 16.21 4.82
C ALA A 944 -7.60 16.80 6.24
N ASN A 945 -7.71 15.99 7.31
CA ASN A 945 -7.77 16.46 8.69
C ASN A 945 -6.59 17.38 9.03
N GLY A 946 -5.37 16.92 8.77
CA GLY A 946 -4.15 17.69 9.02
C GLY A 946 -4.12 19.03 8.30
N TYR A 947 -4.53 19.06 7.02
CA TYR A 947 -4.56 20.28 6.21
C TYR A 947 -5.61 21.27 6.73
N GLY A 948 -6.83 20.81 6.99
CA GLY A 948 -7.90 21.62 7.57
C GLY A 948 -7.50 22.21 8.93
N ASN A 949 -6.92 21.40 9.81
CA ASN A 949 -6.42 21.84 11.12
C ASN A 949 -5.32 22.91 10.98
N SER A 950 -4.43 22.77 9.99
CA SER A 950 -3.37 23.76 9.75
C SER A 950 -3.89 25.11 9.25
N LYS A 951 -4.94 25.12 8.42
CA LYS A 951 -5.58 26.35 7.94
C LYS A 951 -6.43 27.01 9.03
N TRP A 952 -7.15 26.20 9.82
CA TRP A 952 -7.85 26.65 11.03
C TRP A 952 -6.91 27.37 12.00
N ALA A 953 -5.72 26.81 12.25
CA ALA A 953 -4.75 27.43 13.14
C ALA A 953 -4.28 28.81 12.65
N GLY A 954 -4.09 28.98 11.33
CA GLY A 954 -3.80 30.28 10.74
C GLY A 954 -4.93 31.30 10.94
N GLU A 955 -6.19 30.88 10.78
CA GLU A 955 -7.35 31.76 11.06
C GLU A 955 -7.43 32.16 12.54
N VAL A 956 -7.14 31.24 13.47
CA VAL A 956 -7.11 31.52 14.92
C VAL A 956 -6.05 32.59 15.24
N LEU A 957 -4.84 32.45 14.72
CA LEU A 957 -3.74 33.41 14.93
C LEU A 957 -4.06 34.78 14.33
N LEU A 958 -4.67 34.83 13.15
CA LEU A 958 -5.09 36.09 12.51
C LEU A 958 -6.22 36.78 13.28
N ARG A 959 -7.19 36.02 13.82
CA ARG A 959 -8.25 36.57 14.69
C ARG A 959 -7.66 37.21 15.93
N GLU A 960 -6.69 36.55 16.56
CA GLU A 960 -6.00 37.10 17.70
C GLU A 960 -5.15 38.34 17.35
N ALA A 961 -4.45 38.33 16.20
CA ALA A 961 -3.72 39.50 15.70
C ALA A 961 -4.63 40.72 15.48
N HIS A 962 -5.84 40.48 14.98
CA HIS A 962 -6.86 41.52 14.85
C HIS A 962 -7.28 42.06 16.22
N ASP A 963 -7.66 41.19 17.16
CA ASP A 963 -8.14 41.61 18.48
C ASP A 963 -7.07 42.34 19.30
N LEU A 964 -5.82 41.88 19.24
CA LEU A 964 -4.72 42.44 20.04
C LEU A 964 -4.12 43.70 19.42
N CYS A 965 -4.02 43.76 18.08
CA CYS A 965 -3.21 44.77 17.39
C CYS A 965 -4.00 45.59 16.36
N GLY A 966 -5.28 45.30 16.13
CA GLY A 966 -6.09 45.97 15.11
C GLY A 966 -5.67 45.63 13.68
N LEU A 967 -5.04 44.48 13.45
CA LEU A 967 -4.62 44.03 12.12
C LEU A 967 -5.85 43.85 11.20
N PRO A 968 -5.95 44.53 10.04
CA PRO A 968 -7.03 44.26 9.09
C PRO A 968 -6.79 42.93 8.39
N VAL A 969 -7.77 42.04 8.42
CA VAL A 969 -7.65 40.69 7.85
C VAL A 969 -8.84 40.39 6.95
N SER A 970 -8.55 39.83 5.77
CA SER A 970 -9.54 39.20 4.91
C SER A 970 -9.19 37.73 4.72
N VAL A 971 -10.11 36.83 5.07
CA VAL A 971 -9.96 35.39 4.94
C VAL A 971 -10.84 34.89 3.80
N PHE A 972 -10.25 34.20 2.84
CA PHE A 972 -10.96 33.60 1.71
C PHE A 972 -10.92 32.08 1.85
N ARG A 973 -12.02 31.49 2.35
CA ARG A 973 -12.16 30.03 2.46
C ARG A 973 -12.57 29.48 1.10
N CYS A 974 -11.58 29.00 0.35
CA CYS A 974 -11.82 28.44 -0.97
C CYS A 974 -12.25 26.97 -0.88
N ASP A 975 -13.18 26.59 -1.75
CA ASP A 975 -13.46 25.20 -2.07
C ASP A 975 -12.69 24.77 -3.34
N MET A 976 -13.29 24.00 -4.25
CA MET A 976 -12.60 23.51 -5.44
C MET A 976 -12.24 24.64 -6.40
N ILE A 977 -10.95 24.77 -6.71
CA ILE A 977 -10.41 25.77 -7.64
C ILE A 977 -10.20 25.11 -8.99
N LEU A 978 -10.96 25.53 -9.99
CA LEU A 978 -10.94 24.96 -11.34
C LEU A 978 -10.08 25.82 -12.30
N ALA A 979 -9.55 25.21 -13.35
CA ALA A 979 -8.85 25.91 -14.41
C ALA A 979 -9.80 26.84 -15.17
N ASP A 980 -9.26 27.94 -15.69
CA ASP A 980 -10.00 28.90 -16.52
C ASP A 980 -9.67 28.73 -18.00
N VAL A 981 -10.43 29.35 -18.90
CA VAL A 981 -10.36 29.15 -20.36
C VAL A 981 -9.30 29.98 -21.07
N THR A 982 -8.76 31.01 -20.43
CA THR A 982 -7.94 32.04 -21.08
C THR A 982 -6.59 31.51 -21.58
N TYR A 983 -5.87 30.72 -20.78
CA TYR A 983 -4.49 30.30 -21.07
C TYR A 983 -4.32 28.78 -21.16
N ALA A 984 -3.59 28.29 -22.15
CA ALA A 984 -3.35 26.87 -22.40
C ALA A 984 -2.35 26.20 -21.43
N GLY A 985 -2.58 24.93 -21.13
CA GLY A 985 -1.68 24.09 -20.31
C GLY A 985 -1.66 24.43 -18.82
N GLN A 986 -2.63 25.19 -18.32
CA GLN A 986 -2.67 25.67 -16.93
C GLN A 986 -3.58 24.81 -16.06
N LEU A 987 -3.19 23.56 -15.81
CA LEU A 987 -3.90 22.62 -14.94
C LEU A 987 -3.20 22.42 -13.60
N ASN A 988 -3.98 22.08 -12.57
CA ASN A 988 -3.47 21.64 -11.28
C ASN A 988 -3.39 20.10 -11.25
N LEU A 989 -2.39 19.53 -11.94
CA LEU A 989 -2.27 18.08 -12.14
C LEU A 989 -2.46 17.20 -10.89
N PRO A 990 -1.99 17.59 -9.68
CA PRO A 990 -2.19 16.77 -8.49
C PRO A 990 -3.62 16.78 -7.93
N ASP A 991 -4.48 17.72 -8.34
CA ASP A 991 -5.83 17.89 -7.79
C ASP A 991 -6.79 16.77 -8.21
N MET A 992 -7.82 16.55 -7.38
CA MET A 992 -8.79 15.48 -7.56
C MET A 992 -9.63 15.61 -8.84
N PHE A 993 -10.04 16.82 -9.20
CA PHE A 993 -10.83 17.11 -10.39
C PHE A 993 -10.01 16.89 -11.68
N THR A 994 -8.77 17.39 -11.74
CA THR A 994 -7.86 17.12 -12.87
C THR A 994 -7.61 15.62 -13.02
N ARG A 995 -7.35 14.93 -11.91
CA ARG A 995 -7.20 13.46 -11.86
C ARG A 995 -8.44 12.74 -12.36
N MET A 996 -9.63 13.18 -11.97
CA MET A 996 -10.91 12.62 -12.42
C MET A 996 -11.09 12.83 -13.93
N MET A 997 -10.91 14.04 -14.44
CA MET A 997 -11.01 14.33 -15.88
C MET A 997 -10.03 13.48 -16.70
N LEU A 998 -8.77 13.38 -16.26
CA LEU A 998 -7.79 12.48 -16.89
C LEU A 998 -8.28 11.04 -16.89
N SER A 999 -8.81 10.58 -15.75
CA SER A 999 -9.23 9.19 -15.56
C SER A 999 -10.45 8.83 -16.40
N LEU A 1000 -11.44 9.73 -16.52
CA LEU A 1000 -12.59 9.58 -17.41
C LEU A 1000 -12.13 9.48 -18.87
N MET A 1001 -11.26 10.39 -19.29
CA MET A 1001 -10.75 10.40 -20.66
C MET A 1001 -9.87 9.20 -20.99
N ALA A 1002 -9.01 8.78 -20.06
CA ALA A 1002 -8.10 7.66 -20.26
C ALA A 1002 -8.82 6.30 -20.21
N SER A 1003 -9.87 6.18 -19.39
CA SER A 1003 -10.68 4.95 -19.30
C SER A 1003 -11.77 4.86 -20.39
N GLY A 1004 -12.22 6.01 -20.92
CA GLY A 1004 -13.31 6.07 -21.90
C GLY A 1004 -14.70 5.78 -21.31
N ILE A 1005 -14.84 5.72 -19.99
CA ILE A 1005 -16.10 5.36 -19.31
C ILE A 1005 -16.42 6.30 -18.15
N ALA A 1006 -17.71 6.54 -17.95
CA ALA A 1006 -18.28 7.33 -16.86
C ALA A 1006 -19.47 6.58 -16.24
N PRO A 1007 -19.88 6.85 -14.99
CA PRO A 1007 -21.08 6.25 -14.46
C PRO A 1007 -22.32 6.90 -15.10
N GLU A 1008 -23.47 6.28 -14.93
CA GLU A 1008 -24.75 6.89 -15.29
C GLU A 1008 -24.98 8.16 -14.48
N SER A 1009 -24.70 8.12 -13.18
CA SER A 1009 -24.63 9.30 -12.32
C SER A 1009 -23.51 9.17 -11.30
N PHE A 1010 -22.83 10.26 -10.96
CA PHE A 1010 -21.92 10.33 -9.80
C PHE A 1010 -22.67 10.44 -8.46
N TYR A 1011 -23.98 10.64 -8.51
CA TYR A 1011 -24.81 10.91 -7.33
C TYR A 1011 -25.84 9.81 -7.10
N GLN A 1012 -26.33 9.73 -5.87
CA GLN A 1012 -27.43 8.84 -5.53
C GLN A 1012 -28.68 9.14 -6.38
N PRO A 1013 -29.44 8.12 -6.82
CA PRO A 1013 -30.60 8.32 -7.68
C PRO A 1013 -31.70 9.14 -7.00
N ALA A 1014 -32.49 9.86 -7.79
CA ALA A 1014 -33.67 10.57 -7.31
C ALA A 1014 -34.79 9.59 -6.88
N ASP A 1015 -35.78 10.10 -6.15
CA ASP A 1015 -36.96 9.32 -5.70
C ASP A 1015 -37.74 8.64 -6.86
N ASP A 1016 -37.61 9.16 -8.09
CA ASP A 1016 -38.24 8.61 -9.29
C ASP A 1016 -37.35 7.64 -10.09
N GLY A 1017 -36.15 7.34 -9.58
CA GLY A 1017 -35.16 6.45 -10.19
C GLY A 1017 -34.33 7.11 -11.32
N GLY A 1018 -34.51 8.40 -11.58
CA GLY A 1018 -33.69 9.18 -12.51
C GLY A 1018 -32.41 9.73 -11.86
N ARG A 1019 -31.61 10.46 -12.66
CA ARG A 1019 -30.46 11.20 -12.12
C ARG A 1019 -30.95 12.28 -11.16
N ALA A 1020 -30.42 12.29 -9.95
CA ALA A 1020 -30.70 13.38 -9.02
C ALA A 1020 -30.13 14.69 -9.54
N ARG A 1021 -30.86 15.76 -9.31
CA ARG A 1021 -30.36 17.10 -9.57
C ARG A 1021 -29.32 17.42 -8.49
N ALA A 1022 -28.08 17.61 -8.91
CA ALA A 1022 -26.94 17.90 -8.04
C ALA A 1022 -26.19 19.13 -8.55
N HIS A 1023 -25.33 19.68 -7.69
CA HIS A 1023 -24.44 20.79 -7.99
C HIS A 1023 -23.00 20.41 -7.67
N TYR A 1024 -22.06 20.79 -8.54
CA TYR A 1024 -20.63 20.67 -8.26
C TYR A 1024 -20.08 22.03 -7.81
N ASP A 1025 -19.69 22.12 -6.53
CA ASP A 1025 -19.12 23.32 -5.96
C ASP A 1025 -17.68 23.50 -6.46
N GLY A 1026 -17.50 24.48 -7.33
CA GLY A 1026 -16.22 24.80 -7.93
C GLY A 1026 -16.27 26.11 -8.68
N LEU A 1027 -15.18 26.87 -8.60
CA LEU A 1027 -15.06 28.19 -9.23
C LEU A 1027 -13.79 28.30 -10.08
N PRO A 1028 -13.85 29.00 -11.23
CA PRO A 1028 -12.67 29.25 -12.06
C PRO A 1028 -11.61 30.08 -11.33
N VAL A 1029 -10.35 29.72 -11.51
CA VAL A 1029 -9.21 30.29 -10.79
C VAL A 1029 -8.98 31.77 -11.09
N GLU A 1030 -9.27 32.26 -12.30
CA GLU A 1030 -9.11 33.69 -12.61
C GLU A 1030 -10.15 34.53 -11.86
N PHE A 1031 -11.40 34.07 -11.80
CA PHE A 1031 -12.43 34.70 -10.97
C PHE A 1031 -12.04 34.73 -9.50
N ILE A 1032 -11.52 33.62 -8.95
CA ILE A 1032 -11.06 33.58 -7.56
C ILE A 1032 -9.91 34.57 -7.33
N ALA A 1033 -8.94 34.65 -8.25
CA ALA A 1033 -7.82 35.58 -8.15
C ALA A 1033 -8.28 37.06 -8.23
N GLU A 1034 -9.21 37.38 -9.13
CA GLU A 1034 -9.83 38.71 -9.24
C GLU A 1034 -10.61 39.06 -7.96
N ALA A 1035 -11.38 38.09 -7.42
CA ALA A 1035 -12.14 38.26 -6.19
C ALA A 1035 -11.24 38.54 -4.98
N ILE A 1036 -10.21 37.72 -4.78
CA ILE A 1036 -9.26 37.87 -3.67
C ILE A 1036 -8.51 39.20 -3.77
N SER A 1037 -7.99 39.55 -4.95
CA SER A 1037 -7.22 40.78 -5.15
C SER A 1037 -8.06 42.05 -5.07
N THR A 1038 -9.37 41.99 -5.38
CA THR A 1038 -10.29 43.14 -5.29
C THR A 1038 -10.85 43.30 -3.90
N LEU A 1039 -11.44 42.25 -3.34
CA LEU A 1039 -12.10 42.31 -2.04
C LEU A 1039 -11.08 42.38 -0.91
N GLY A 1040 -9.93 41.71 -1.03
CA GLY A 1040 -8.90 41.72 0.00
C GLY A 1040 -8.30 43.10 0.26
N VAL A 1041 -8.20 43.95 -0.78
CA VAL A 1041 -7.72 45.34 -0.66
C VAL A 1041 -8.75 46.26 -0.03
N ALA A 1042 -10.03 45.95 -0.17
CA ALA A 1042 -11.11 46.76 0.38
C ALA A 1042 -11.16 46.69 1.92
N VAL A 1043 -10.59 45.64 2.52
CA VAL A 1043 -10.53 45.45 3.97
C VAL A 1043 -9.35 46.21 4.56
N THR A 1044 -9.57 47.50 4.82
CA THR A 1044 -8.57 48.39 5.45
C THR A 1044 -8.72 48.49 6.96
N ASP A 1045 -9.81 47.97 7.52
CA ASP A 1045 -10.14 47.88 8.95
C ASP A 1045 -11.04 46.64 9.15
N GLY A 1046 -11.03 46.07 10.36
CA GLY A 1046 -11.86 44.90 10.70
C GLY A 1046 -11.29 43.53 10.30
N PHE A 1047 -12.10 42.50 10.51
CA PHE A 1047 -11.83 41.11 10.14
C PHE A 1047 -13.00 40.57 9.33
N GLU A 1048 -12.74 40.22 8.08
CA GLU A 1048 -13.73 39.78 7.10
C GLU A 1048 -13.43 38.35 6.67
N THR A 1049 -14.43 37.49 6.63
CA THR A 1049 -14.30 36.15 6.04
C THR A 1049 -15.28 36.00 4.89
N TYR A 1050 -14.83 35.35 3.83
CA TYR A 1050 -15.61 35.05 2.65
C TYR A 1050 -15.57 33.55 2.36
N HIS A 1051 -16.73 32.96 2.13
CA HIS A 1051 -16.87 31.61 1.60
C HIS A 1051 -16.82 31.67 0.07
N VAL A 1052 -15.66 31.32 -0.50
CA VAL A 1052 -15.43 31.37 -1.95
C VAL A 1052 -15.90 30.05 -2.56
N MET A 1053 -17.22 29.94 -2.68
CA MET A 1053 -17.95 28.76 -3.15
C MET A 1053 -18.97 29.15 -4.22
N ASN A 1054 -19.39 28.18 -5.02
CA ASN A 1054 -20.43 28.31 -6.01
C ASN A 1054 -21.82 28.07 -5.37
N PRO A 1055 -22.71 29.08 -5.32
CA PRO A 1055 -23.97 28.95 -4.58
C PRO A 1055 -25.17 28.52 -5.40
N TYR A 1056 -24.99 28.25 -6.69
CA TYR A 1056 -26.12 28.06 -7.58
C TYR A 1056 -26.73 26.66 -7.40
N ASP A 1057 -28.05 26.61 -7.20
CA ASP A 1057 -28.82 25.40 -7.51
C ASP A 1057 -29.19 25.46 -9.00
N ASP A 1058 -28.19 25.31 -9.88
CA ASP A 1058 -28.33 25.34 -11.34
C ASP A 1058 -28.44 23.93 -11.96
N GLY A 1059 -28.13 22.89 -11.18
CA GLY A 1059 -28.11 21.50 -11.65
C GLY A 1059 -26.87 21.15 -12.47
N ILE A 1060 -25.83 21.97 -12.42
CA ILE A 1060 -24.55 21.70 -13.09
C ILE A 1060 -23.69 20.84 -12.16
N SER A 1061 -23.45 19.60 -12.56
CA SER A 1061 -22.77 18.59 -11.75
C SER A 1061 -21.71 17.82 -12.54
N MET A 1062 -21.03 16.86 -11.90
CA MET A 1062 -20.12 15.95 -12.59
C MET A 1062 -20.81 15.16 -13.72
N ASP A 1063 -22.12 14.91 -13.60
CA ASP A 1063 -22.90 14.29 -14.67
C ASP A 1063 -23.01 15.23 -15.87
N THR A 1064 -23.30 16.50 -15.64
CA THR A 1064 -23.35 17.52 -16.68
C THR A 1064 -22.00 17.66 -17.39
N PHE A 1065 -20.90 17.55 -16.66
CA PHE A 1065 -19.55 17.61 -17.23
C PHE A 1065 -19.30 16.46 -18.21
N VAL A 1066 -19.69 15.23 -17.85
CA VAL A 1066 -19.63 14.08 -18.77
C VAL A 1066 -20.51 14.29 -19.99
N ASP A 1067 -21.73 14.82 -19.82
CA ASP A 1067 -22.62 15.11 -20.97
C ASP A 1067 -21.99 16.13 -21.92
N TRP A 1068 -21.40 17.21 -21.39
CA TRP A 1068 -20.68 18.20 -22.20
C TRP A 1068 -19.47 17.62 -22.94
N LEU A 1069 -18.72 16.70 -22.32
CA LEU A 1069 -17.61 16.03 -22.98
C LEU A 1069 -18.08 15.11 -24.12
N ILE A 1070 -19.19 14.38 -23.93
CA ILE A 1070 -19.81 13.57 -24.98
C ILE A 1070 -20.32 14.46 -26.13
N GLU A 1071 -21.01 15.55 -25.82
CA GLU A 1071 -21.52 16.52 -26.80
C GLU A 1071 -20.38 17.20 -27.60
N ALA A 1072 -19.24 17.43 -26.96
CA ALA A 1072 -18.01 17.95 -27.60
C ALA A 1072 -17.32 16.91 -28.52
N GLY A 1073 -17.78 15.66 -28.55
CA GLY A 1073 -17.29 14.61 -29.43
C GLY A 1073 -16.24 13.68 -28.83
N TYR A 1074 -16.03 13.70 -27.50
CA TYR A 1074 -15.13 12.77 -26.84
C TYR A 1074 -15.81 11.40 -26.61
N PRO A 1075 -15.09 10.28 -26.80
CA PRO A 1075 -15.67 8.93 -26.78
C PRO A 1075 -15.85 8.41 -25.33
N LEU A 1076 -16.76 9.02 -24.58
CA LEU A 1076 -17.13 8.55 -23.23
C LEU A 1076 -18.41 7.73 -23.28
N HIS A 1077 -18.36 6.54 -22.68
CA HIS A 1077 -19.51 5.65 -22.55
C HIS A 1077 -20.02 5.62 -21.11
N ARG A 1078 -21.30 5.96 -20.92
CA ARG A 1078 -21.95 5.83 -19.61
C ARG A 1078 -22.24 4.37 -19.29
N VAL A 1079 -21.95 3.98 -18.05
CA VAL A 1079 -22.18 2.66 -17.49
C VAL A 1079 -23.31 2.78 -16.48
N SER A 1080 -24.40 2.05 -16.71
CA SER A 1080 -25.66 2.17 -15.98
C SER A 1080 -25.55 1.93 -14.47
N ASP A 1081 -24.70 0.99 -14.06
CA ASP A 1081 -24.48 0.63 -12.66
C ASP A 1081 -23.18 1.25 -12.14
N TYR A 1082 -23.26 1.98 -11.02
CA TYR A 1082 -22.13 2.72 -10.45
C TYR A 1082 -20.99 1.79 -10.00
N ASN A 1083 -21.31 0.64 -9.39
CA ASN A 1083 -20.30 -0.32 -8.95
C ASN A 1083 -19.58 -0.97 -10.14
N THR A 1084 -20.31 -1.28 -11.21
CA THR A 1084 -19.77 -1.77 -12.48
C THR A 1084 -18.90 -0.70 -13.15
N TRP A 1085 -19.30 0.57 -13.11
CA TRP A 1085 -18.45 1.67 -13.56
C TRP A 1085 -17.16 1.68 -12.74
N LEU A 1086 -17.25 1.70 -11.40
CA LEU A 1086 -16.10 1.83 -10.51
C LEU A 1086 -15.09 0.69 -10.69
N ALA A 1087 -15.54 -0.56 -10.76
CA ALA A 1087 -14.66 -1.72 -10.99
C ALA A 1087 -13.96 -1.66 -12.36
N ARG A 1088 -14.70 -1.31 -13.42
CA ARG A 1088 -14.13 -1.13 -14.77
C ARG A 1088 -13.18 0.07 -14.83
N PHE A 1089 -13.53 1.13 -14.13
CA PHE A 1089 -12.75 2.37 -14.04
C PHE A 1089 -11.43 2.08 -13.32
N GLU A 1090 -11.47 1.44 -12.14
CA GLU A 1090 -10.28 1.01 -11.40
C GLU A 1090 -9.36 0.14 -12.25
N THR A 1091 -9.93 -0.87 -12.91
CA THR A 1091 -9.19 -1.79 -13.78
C THR A 1091 -8.51 -1.03 -14.92
N ALA A 1092 -9.23 -0.10 -15.56
CA ALA A 1092 -8.66 0.75 -16.60
C ALA A 1092 -7.51 1.61 -16.05
N LEU A 1093 -7.69 2.23 -14.88
CA LEU A 1093 -6.67 3.06 -14.24
C LEU A 1093 -5.42 2.28 -13.82
N ARG A 1094 -5.56 1.06 -13.29
CA ARG A 1094 -4.43 0.18 -12.96
C ARG A 1094 -3.67 -0.27 -14.21
N GLY A 1095 -4.37 -0.40 -15.34
CA GLY A 1095 -3.79 -0.71 -16.64
C GLY A 1095 -3.11 0.46 -17.36
N LEU A 1096 -3.20 1.69 -16.83
CA LEU A 1096 -2.58 2.86 -17.46
C LEU A 1096 -1.04 2.80 -17.39
N PRO A 1097 -0.33 3.36 -18.38
CA PRO A 1097 1.11 3.63 -18.31
C PRO A 1097 1.47 4.45 -17.07
N ASP A 1098 2.67 4.24 -16.52
CA ASP A 1098 3.07 4.83 -15.22
C ASP A 1098 2.84 6.34 -15.09
N LYS A 1099 3.19 7.12 -16.13
CA LYS A 1099 2.97 8.59 -16.13
C LYS A 1099 1.49 8.96 -15.99
N GLN A 1100 0.60 8.23 -16.68
CA GLN A 1100 -0.84 8.44 -16.60
C GLN A 1100 -1.40 7.88 -15.29
N ARG A 1101 -0.93 6.70 -14.85
CA ARG A 1101 -1.36 6.05 -13.61
C ARG A 1101 -1.00 6.87 -12.36
N GLN A 1102 0.17 7.49 -12.32
CA GLN A 1102 0.56 8.40 -11.24
C GLN A 1102 -0.26 9.69 -11.22
N ALA A 1103 -0.67 10.17 -12.40
CA ALA A 1103 -1.50 11.35 -12.57
C ALA A 1103 -3.01 11.06 -12.53
N SER A 1104 -3.43 9.80 -12.46
CA SER A 1104 -4.84 9.40 -12.45
C SER A 1104 -5.45 9.50 -11.05
N LEU A 1105 -6.75 9.22 -10.96
CA LEU A 1105 -7.49 9.18 -9.71
C LEU A 1105 -7.19 7.94 -8.87
N LEU A 1106 -6.39 6.98 -9.37
CA LEU A 1106 -6.16 5.69 -8.70
C LEU A 1106 -5.78 5.80 -7.21
N PRO A 1107 -4.88 6.70 -6.77
CA PRO A 1107 -4.55 6.83 -5.34
C PRO A 1107 -5.71 7.35 -4.47
N LEU A 1108 -6.68 8.02 -5.08
CA LEU A 1108 -7.84 8.66 -4.43
C LEU A 1108 -9.16 7.96 -4.78
N LEU A 1109 -9.10 6.81 -5.45
CA LEU A 1109 -10.30 6.18 -6.00
C LEU A 1109 -11.28 5.73 -4.91
N HIS A 1110 -10.78 5.43 -3.70
CA HIS A 1110 -11.58 5.11 -2.54
C HIS A 1110 -12.59 6.21 -2.16
N ASN A 1111 -12.31 7.48 -2.49
CA ASN A 1111 -13.26 8.59 -2.26
C ASN A 1111 -14.51 8.49 -3.13
N TYR A 1112 -14.46 7.71 -4.22
CA TYR A 1112 -15.57 7.47 -5.13
C TYR A 1112 -16.12 6.05 -5.00
N ALA A 1113 -15.84 5.36 -3.89
CA ALA A 1113 -16.31 3.99 -3.64
C ALA A 1113 -17.83 3.86 -3.65
N THR A 1114 -18.54 4.94 -3.28
CA THR A 1114 -20.01 5.04 -3.32
C THR A 1114 -20.42 6.33 -4.02
N PRO A 1115 -21.62 6.38 -4.63
CA PRO A 1115 -22.13 7.60 -5.24
C PRO A 1115 -22.41 8.67 -4.18
N GLU A 1116 -22.08 9.92 -4.50
CA GLU A 1116 -22.20 11.05 -3.58
C GLU A 1116 -23.67 11.41 -3.32
N TYR A 1117 -23.95 12.00 -2.16
CA TYR A 1117 -25.28 12.54 -1.87
C TYR A 1117 -25.54 13.80 -2.72
N PRO A 1118 -26.68 13.92 -3.42
CA PRO A 1118 -26.96 15.07 -4.27
C PRO A 1118 -27.16 16.34 -3.43
N MET A 1119 -26.24 17.30 -3.59
CA MET A 1119 -26.30 18.61 -2.96
C MET A 1119 -26.93 19.65 -3.90
N HIS A 1120 -27.76 20.54 -3.33
CA HIS A 1120 -28.35 21.68 -4.03
C HIS A 1120 -27.65 22.97 -3.61
N GLY A 1121 -26.73 23.47 -4.46
CA GLY A 1121 -25.92 24.64 -4.16
C GLY A 1121 -24.77 24.36 -3.17
N SER A 1122 -24.27 25.42 -2.53
CA SER A 1122 -23.11 25.36 -1.63
C SER A 1122 -23.43 24.75 -0.27
N MET A 1123 -22.44 24.11 0.35
CA MET A 1123 -22.57 23.46 1.67
C MET A 1123 -22.74 24.43 2.85
N ALA A 1124 -22.40 25.70 2.66
CA ALA A 1124 -22.56 26.77 3.63
C ALA A 1124 -23.03 28.07 2.95
N PRO A 1125 -23.60 29.02 3.70
CA PRO A 1125 -24.03 30.31 3.14
C PRO A 1125 -22.86 31.11 2.55
N VAL A 1126 -23.12 31.83 1.47
CA VAL A 1126 -22.15 32.69 0.75
C VAL A 1126 -22.66 34.13 0.54
N ASP A 1127 -23.70 34.50 1.28
CA ASP A 1127 -24.46 35.74 1.03
C ASP A 1127 -23.56 36.99 1.05
N ARG A 1128 -22.55 37.01 1.93
CA ARG A 1128 -21.60 38.12 2.07
C ARG A 1128 -20.63 38.14 0.89
N PHE A 1129 -20.02 36.99 0.55
CA PHE A 1129 -19.12 36.90 -0.60
C PHE A 1129 -19.82 37.32 -1.89
N ARG A 1130 -21.01 36.78 -2.15
CA ARG A 1130 -21.78 37.12 -3.36
C ARG A 1130 -22.16 38.59 -3.40
N ALA A 1131 -22.64 39.17 -2.30
CA ALA A 1131 -22.94 40.60 -2.23
C ALA A 1131 -21.70 41.45 -2.50
N ALA A 1132 -20.54 41.09 -1.93
CA ALA A 1132 -19.28 41.79 -2.15
C ALA A 1132 -18.83 41.71 -3.63
N VAL A 1133 -18.94 40.54 -4.26
CA VAL A 1133 -18.69 40.33 -5.70
C VAL A 1133 -19.56 41.23 -6.56
N GLN A 1134 -20.87 41.30 -6.27
CA GLN A 1134 -21.83 42.12 -7.01
C GLN A 1134 -21.56 43.63 -6.85
N ASP A 1135 -21.29 44.07 -5.62
CA ASP A 1135 -20.98 45.46 -5.31
C ASP A 1135 -19.68 45.92 -5.98
N ALA A 1136 -18.66 45.06 -5.98
CA ALA A 1136 -17.37 45.30 -6.63
C ALA A 1136 -17.41 45.06 -8.15
N LYS A 1137 -18.48 44.48 -8.68
CA LYS A 1137 -18.69 44.16 -10.12
C LYS A 1137 -17.63 43.21 -10.69
N ILE A 1138 -17.27 42.19 -9.92
CA ILE A 1138 -16.25 41.19 -10.23
C ILE A 1138 -16.85 40.13 -11.16
N GLY A 1139 -16.06 39.63 -12.11
CA GLY A 1139 -16.51 38.66 -13.11
C GLY A 1139 -17.37 39.27 -14.23
N HIS A 1140 -17.49 38.52 -15.34
CA HIS A 1140 -18.17 38.98 -16.56
C HIS A 1140 -19.61 39.44 -16.34
N ASP A 1141 -20.37 38.67 -15.54
CA ASP A 1141 -21.78 38.94 -15.26
C ASP A 1141 -22.00 39.83 -14.03
N LYS A 1142 -20.91 40.30 -13.40
CA LYS A 1142 -20.93 41.07 -12.14
C LYS A 1142 -21.60 40.29 -11.00
N ASP A 1143 -21.40 38.99 -11.02
CA ASP A 1143 -21.88 38.00 -10.04
C ASP A 1143 -20.92 36.81 -10.10
N ILE A 1144 -21.09 35.85 -9.18
CA ILE A 1144 -20.33 34.60 -9.21
C ILE A 1144 -20.58 33.88 -10.56
N PRO A 1145 -19.56 33.38 -11.26
CA PRO A 1145 -19.77 32.74 -12.57
C PRO A 1145 -20.39 31.35 -12.42
N HIS A 1146 -21.23 30.97 -13.38
CA HIS A 1146 -21.62 29.58 -13.57
C HIS A 1146 -20.50 28.79 -14.26
N LEU A 1147 -20.39 27.51 -13.94
CA LEU A 1147 -19.54 26.60 -14.70
C LEU A 1147 -20.12 26.36 -16.09
N SER A 1148 -19.25 26.16 -17.09
CA SER A 1148 -19.66 26.05 -18.48
C SER A 1148 -18.89 24.97 -19.23
N ALA A 1149 -19.47 24.44 -20.30
CA ALA A 1149 -18.85 23.41 -21.13
C ALA A 1149 -17.42 23.76 -21.61
N PRO A 1150 -17.10 25.01 -22.03
CA PRO A 1150 -15.73 25.39 -22.39
C PRO A 1150 -14.69 25.14 -21.29
N VAL A 1151 -15.03 25.36 -20.01
CA VAL A 1151 -14.13 25.10 -18.87
C VAL A 1151 -13.79 23.62 -18.81
N ILE A 1152 -14.80 22.75 -18.92
CA ILE A 1152 -14.61 21.29 -18.82
C ILE A 1152 -13.86 20.72 -20.04
N VAL A 1153 -14.20 21.18 -21.25
CA VAL A 1153 -13.50 20.78 -22.48
C VAL A 1153 -12.04 21.17 -22.43
N LYS A 1154 -11.72 22.30 -21.80
CA LYS A 1154 -10.34 22.75 -21.66
C LYS A 1154 -9.46 21.80 -20.86
N TYR A 1155 -9.98 21.16 -19.83
CA TYR A 1155 -9.21 20.15 -19.09
C TYR A 1155 -8.69 19.06 -20.03
N VAL A 1156 -9.52 18.60 -20.97
CA VAL A 1156 -9.11 17.57 -21.93
C VAL A 1156 -8.05 18.10 -22.90
N THR A 1157 -8.23 19.30 -23.46
CA THR A 1157 -7.26 19.87 -24.41
C THR A 1157 -5.92 20.18 -23.76
N ASP A 1158 -5.93 20.63 -22.50
CA ASP A 1158 -4.71 20.92 -21.75
C ASP A 1158 -3.99 19.63 -21.31
N LEU A 1159 -4.73 18.58 -20.93
CA LEU A 1159 -4.15 17.26 -20.67
C LEU A 1159 -3.46 16.66 -21.91
N GLN A 1160 -4.03 16.87 -23.10
CA GLN A 1160 -3.40 16.50 -24.38
C GLN A 1160 -2.14 17.33 -24.65
N LEU A 1161 -2.19 18.64 -24.43
CA LEU A 1161 -1.03 19.53 -24.59
C LEU A 1161 0.14 19.12 -23.67
N LEU A 1162 -0.16 18.70 -22.45
CA LEU A 1162 0.82 18.23 -21.45
C LEU A 1162 1.29 16.77 -21.70
N GLY A 1163 0.77 16.11 -22.73
CA GLY A 1163 1.11 14.73 -23.09
C GLY A 1163 0.74 13.74 -21.99
N LEU A 1164 -0.43 13.93 -21.39
CA LEU A 1164 -1.05 13.01 -20.44
C LEU A 1164 -2.22 12.22 -21.06
N LEU A 1165 -2.81 12.70 -22.15
CA LEU A 1165 -3.84 12.00 -22.94
C LEU A 1165 -3.39 11.72 -24.36
#